data_AF-A0ABD2YNP6-F1
#
_entry.id   AF-A0ABD2YNP6-F1
#
_cell.length_a   1.000
_cell.length_b   1.000
_cell.length_c   1.000
_cell.angle_alpha   90.00
_cell.angle_beta   90.00
_cell.angle_gamma   90.00
#
_symmetry.space_group_name_H-M   'P 1'
#
loop_
_entity.id
_entity.type
_entity.pdbx_description
1 polymer ?
#
loop_
_entity_poly.entity_id
_entity_poly.type
_entity_poly.pdbx_seq_one_letter_code
_entity_poly.pdbx_strand_id
1 'polypeptide(L)'
;MSIKYFSNSMIFNILISFLVLKSGNGIGIISQNQTMADGGTLVSSGQTFVLGFFNPKDSTNRYLGIWYKRTPETVVWVANREIPLTDSNGILTISNDGNLVILNATKGVIWSSKSNSPGAAKTNYLVAELLDSGNLVLRRKDQDSNTESYIWQSFDFPTDTLLPGMKLGSSSRTGKNWYLTSWKNGSDPSLGEFTYELDNTFTGLPQFVLRKGLQEKFRSGPWNGQRFSGSSVKNNTITTPSFVYDNQEVYYTFELRNSLVLSRVIMNESGLIQRSLLNEGSSDWSIMYTLPYDKCDEYGKCGPNGICIINKDPICDCLEGFVPKSQEDWNVLNWSSGCTRRIPLDCKQTQSFGRLGNVKLPDLLEHRLNQSMTIWDCERECLMDCSCTAYTNSNINNGGSGCLMWFGDLIDIQGSVFRDGEQDIYVKMPESEFALLRNRKKKKALRNILTPIVSGWVLVICFVTWCIIKKRKKKRGLKTGNEGIELPLFQLEAVTNATKNFSFTNIIGEGGFGPVYRGQLSSGVEIAVKRLSRDSGQGLGEFKNEVILISRLQHRNLVRLLGYCLDGDERMLIYEYMLNRSLNYFIFDQSRKKLLPWKNRFEIALGISRGLLYLHQDSRLRIIHRDLKAGNILLDSELNPKISDFGIAKSFEGDQMQGKTKRVIGTYGYMSPEYAFRGTYSVKSDVFSLGVLLLELVSGRRNRILDHSDQHESLLGHAWLLWNEDKALELMDECLKESFVESQMLRCIQVALLCVQKLPEDRPTMASVVSMLSNESVSLPQPKHPGFFMECSTLVSDKSNEERFHTFSAVTITMPEGR
;
A
#
# COMPACT_ATOMS: atom_id res chain seq x y z
N MET A 1 -2.72 68.81 -25.36
CA MET A 1 -1.91 68.87 -24.13
C MET A 1 -2.65 68.01 -23.11
N SER A 2 -2.31 66.77 -22.78
CA SER A 2 -1.11 65.97 -22.96
C SER A 2 -1.49 64.51 -23.18
N ILE A 3 -0.99 63.95 -24.28
CA ILE A 3 -0.76 62.51 -24.47
C ILE A 3 0.64 62.24 -23.93
N LYS A 4 0.87 61.03 -23.41
CA LYS A 4 2.10 60.46 -22.80
C LYS A 4 2.14 60.63 -21.29
N TYR A 5 1.90 59.55 -20.56
CA TYR A 5 2.65 59.11 -19.36
C TYR A 5 1.91 57.96 -18.66
N PHE A 6 1.62 56.83 -19.33
CA PHE A 6 1.25 55.61 -18.59
C PHE A 6 1.45 54.29 -19.37
N SER A 7 2.24 54.28 -20.46
CA SER A 7 2.45 53.08 -21.29
C SER A 7 3.88 52.51 -21.27
N ASN A 8 4.81 53.09 -20.51
CA ASN A 8 6.24 52.67 -20.55
C ASN A 8 6.74 51.91 -19.31
N SER A 9 5.94 51.76 -18.25
CA SER A 9 6.39 51.05 -17.02
C SER A 9 6.06 49.56 -17.00
N MET A 10 5.10 49.09 -17.80
CA MET A 10 4.70 47.68 -17.83
C MET A 10 5.50 46.86 -18.86
N ILE A 11 5.95 47.50 -19.94
CA ILE A 11 6.77 46.84 -20.98
C ILE A 11 8.23 46.67 -20.51
N PHE A 12 8.71 47.51 -19.58
CA PHE A 12 10.08 47.42 -19.05
C PHE A 12 10.29 46.25 -18.07
N ASN A 13 9.24 45.81 -17.35
CA ASN A 13 9.33 44.68 -16.43
C ASN A 13 9.06 43.31 -17.09
N ILE A 14 8.42 43.29 -18.26
CA ILE A 14 8.20 42.07 -19.04
C ILE A 14 9.43 41.74 -19.93
N LEU A 15 10.23 42.74 -20.32
CA LEU A 15 11.48 42.50 -21.05
C LEU A 15 12.67 42.06 -20.18
N ILE A 16 12.67 42.33 -18.87
CA ILE A 16 13.76 41.90 -17.97
C ILE A 16 13.59 40.44 -17.51
N SER A 17 12.37 39.89 -17.62
CA SER A 17 12.09 38.47 -17.32
C SER A 17 12.41 37.52 -18.50
N PHE A 18 12.75 38.06 -19.68
CA PHE A 18 13.12 37.29 -20.88
C PHE A 18 14.62 37.35 -21.23
N LEU A 19 15.47 37.98 -20.41
CA LEU A 19 16.90 38.17 -20.69
C LEU A 19 17.88 37.24 -19.94
N VAL A 20 17.39 36.14 -19.32
CA VAL A 20 18.25 35.06 -18.79
C VAL A 20 17.99 33.71 -19.47
N LEU A 21 17.68 33.73 -20.76
CA LEU A 21 17.92 32.59 -21.64
C LEU A 21 19.10 32.92 -22.53
N LYS A 22 20.30 32.97 -21.93
CA LYS A 22 21.50 32.65 -22.72
C LYS A 22 21.36 31.20 -23.13
N SER A 23 20.95 30.99 -24.38
CA SER A 23 21.11 29.73 -25.10
C SER A 23 22.60 29.43 -25.25
N GLY A 24 23.24 29.01 -24.17
CA GLY A 24 24.50 28.28 -24.25
C GLY A 24 24.14 26.84 -24.56
N ASN A 25 24.42 26.39 -25.79
CA ASN A 25 24.58 24.96 -26.06
C ASN A 25 25.78 24.48 -25.22
N GLY A 26 25.54 24.21 -23.95
CA GLY A 26 26.53 23.65 -23.03
C GLY A 26 26.83 22.24 -23.49
N ILE A 27 27.87 22.08 -24.28
CA ILE A 27 28.51 20.78 -24.53
C ILE A 27 28.78 20.20 -23.15
N GLY A 28 28.32 18.98 -22.86
CA GLY A 28 28.42 18.33 -21.55
C GLY A 28 29.85 18.01 -21.08
N ILE A 29 30.87 18.70 -21.61
CA ILE A 29 32.28 18.44 -21.46
C ILE A 29 33.03 19.75 -21.15
N ILE A 30 33.91 19.72 -20.14
CA ILE A 30 34.96 20.71 -19.88
C ILE A 30 36.31 20.07 -20.21
N SER A 31 37.02 20.63 -21.19
CA SER A 31 38.40 20.23 -21.49
C SER A 31 39.40 20.95 -20.59
N GLN A 32 40.59 20.39 -20.47
CA GLN A 32 41.73 21.09 -19.86
C GLN A 32 41.95 22.45 -20.54
N ASN A 33 42.04 23.53 -19.76
CA ASN A 33 42.04 24.96 -20.15
C ASN A 33 40.67 25.63 -20.37
N GLN A 34 39.56 24.88 -20.31
CA GLN A 34 38.23 25.46 -20.22
C GLN A 34 37.82 25.62 -18.77
N THR A 35 37.05 26.67 -18.49
CA THR A 35 36.51 26.95 -17.16
C THR A 35 35.02 27.18 -17.26
N MET A 36 34.28 26.82 -16.22
CA MET A 36 32.87 27.15 -16.07
C MET A 36 32.72 28.05 -14.85
N ALA A 37 32.48 29.34 -15.10
CA ALA A 37 32.16 30.30 -14.06
C ALA A 37 30.69 30.15 -13.60
N ASP A 38 30.36 30.70 -12.43
CA ASP A 38 28.98 30.84 -11.96
C ASP A 38 28.09 31.50 -13.04
N GLY A 39 26.89 30.97 -13.21
CA GLY A 39 25.97 31.27 -14.32
C GLY A 39 26.16 30.40 -15.57
N GLY A 40 27.28 29.67 -15.69
CA GLY A 40 27.46 28.61 -16.69
C GLY A 40 26.92 27.25 -16.22
N THR A 41 26.53 26.40 -17.18
CA THR A 41 26.03 25.05 -16.91
C THR A 41 26.55 24.02 -17.91
N LEU A 42 26.77 22.79 -17.45
CA LEU A 42 26.94 21.62 -18.32
C LEU A 42 25.64 20.82 -18.36
N VAL A 43 25.25 20.36 -19.55
CA VAL A 43 24.04 19.56 -19.73
C VAL A 43 24.43 18.21 -20.31
N SER A 44 23.88 17.13 -19.75
CA SER A 44 24.12 15.77 -20.27
C SER A 44 23.59 15.64 -21.71
N SER A 45 24.16 14.72 -22.51
CA SER A 45 23.83 14.56 -23.94
C SER A 45 22.33 14.37 -24.20
N GLY A 46 21.69 13.49 -23.45
CA GLY A 46 20.25 13.18 -23.46
C GLY A 46 19.39 14.22 -22.73
N GLN A 47 19.97 15.35 -22.29
CA GLN A 47 19.25 16.47 -21.68
C GLN A 47 18.53 16.12 -20.36
N THR A 48 19.01 15.09 -19.65
CA THR A 48 18.39 14.61 -18.41
C THR A 48 18.91 15.38 -17.19
N PHE A 49 20.23 15.59 -17.13
CA PHE A 49 20.89 16.20 -15.98
C PHE A 49 21.61 17.49 -16.36
N VAL A 50 21.69 18.40 -15.39
CA VAL A 50 22.43 19.66 -15.48
C VAL A 50 23.37 19.76 -14.29
N LEU A 51 24.62 20.15 -14.55
CA LEU A 51 25.60 20.54 -13.54
C LEU A 51 25.77 22.06 -13.59
N GLY A 52 25.74 22.71 -12.44
CA GLY A 52 25.98 24.14 -12.34
C GLY A 52 26.07 24.65 -10.91
N PHE A 53 26.28 25.95 -10.78
CA PHE A 53 26.26 26.62 -9.48
C PHE A 53 24.83 27.00 -9.10
N PHE A 54 24.47 26.78 -7.84
CA PHE A 54 23.16 27.09 -7.29
C PHE A 54 23.27 27.59 -5.86
N ASN A 55 22.20 28.21 -5.37
CA ASN A 55 21.99 28.50 -3.96
C ASN A 55 20.72 27.79 -3.48
N PRO A 56 20.77 27.06 -2.35
CA PRO A 56 19.58 26.53 -1.72
C PRO A 56 18.59 27.65 -1.37
N LYS A 57 17.31 27.28 -1.21
CA LYS A 57 16.27 28.23 -0.81
C LYS A 57 16.64 28.88 0.52
N ASP A 58 16.47 30.20 0.61
CA ASP A 58 16.76 30.99 1.82
C ASP A 58 18.24 30.99 2.25
N SER A 59 19.17 30.65 1.33
CA SER A 59 20.62 30.67 1.57
C SER A 59 21.34 31.58 0.58
N THR A 60 22.34 32.33 1.08
CA THR A 60 23.28 33.13 0.27
C THR A 60 24.52 32.35 -0.15
N ASN A 61 24.73 31.17 0.42
CA ASN A 61 25.86 30.31 0.10
C ASN A 61 25.70 29.70 -1.30
N ARG A 62 26.81 29.56 -2.02
CA ARG A 62 26.86 29.00 -3.37
C ARG A 62 27.53 27.63 -3.37
N TYR A 63 26.92 26.72 -4.11
CA TYR A 63 27.35 25.33 -4.23
C TYR A 63 27.35 24.91 -5.70
N LEU A 64 28.24 24.00 -6.05
CA LEU A 64 28.19 23.29 -7.32
C LEU A 64 27.39 22.00 -7.13
N GLY A 65 26.35 21.79 -7.93
CA GLY A 65 25.50 20.61 -7.82
C GLY A 65 24.98 20.11 -9.16
N ILE A 66 24.43 18.89 -9.13
CA ILE A 66 23.77 18.24 -10.26
C ILE A 66 22.29 18.16 -9.93
N TRP A 67 21.42 18.48 -10.89
CA TRP A 67 19.97 18.37 -10.77
C TRP A 67 19.36 17.83 -12.06
N TYR A 68 18.09 17.42 -11.98
CA TYR A 68 17.32 17.05 -13.16
C TYR A 68 16.93 18.30 -13.95
N LYS A 69 17.15 18.28 -15.26
CA LYS A 69 16.81 19.41 -16.14
C LYS A 69 15.32 19.78 -16.08
N ARG A 70 14.45 18.78 -15.94
CA ARG A 70 12.97 18.97 -15.89
C ARG A 70 12.48 19.54 -14.55
N THR A 71 13.23 19.29 -13.47
CA THR A 71 12.87 19.70 -12.10
C THR A 71 14.11 20.32 -11.45
N PRO A 72 14.49 21.56 -11.83
CA PRO A 72 15.76 22.17 -11.42
C PRO A 72 15.94 22.36 -9.91
N GLU A 73 14.84 22.40 -9.16
CA GLU A 73 14.81 22.42 -7.70
C GLU A 73 15.26 21.09 -7.06
N THR A 74 15.29 20.00 -7.83
CA THR A 74 15.68 18.67 -7.36
C THR A 74 17.18 18.43 -7.57
N VAL A 75 17.98 18.86 -6.60
CA VAL A 75 19.42 18.60 -6.55
C VAL A 75 19.66 17.15 -6.08
N VAL A 76 20.52 16.42 -6.79
CA VAL A 76 20.82 15.00 -6.56
C VAL A 76 22.27 14.74 -6.16
N TRP A 77 23.14 15.75 -6.31
CA TRP A 77 24.54 15.68 -5.91
C TRP A 77 25.10 17.08 -5.68
N VAL A 78 25.99 17.23 -4.69
CA VAL A 78 26.62 18.51 -4.32
C VAL A 78 28.10 18.29 -4.05
N ALA A 79 28.98 19.02 -4.76
CA ALA A 79 30.43 18.86 -4.66
C ALA A 79 30.99 19.43 -3.35
N ASN A 80 30.79 20.73 -3.14
CA ASN A 80 31.39 21.49 -2.04
C ASN A 80 30.41 21.65 -0.86
N ARG A 81 29.71 20.57 -0.50
CA ARG A 81 28.64 20.62 0.51
C ARG A 81 29.13 21.03 1.91
N GLU A 82 30.39 20.77 2.25
CA GLU A 82 30.98 21.13 3.55
C GLU A 82 31.56 22.55 3.58
N ILE A 83 32.07 23.03 2.45
CA ILE A 83 32.73 24.34 2.33
C ILE A 83 32.05 25.14 1.22
N PRO A 84 31.06 25.98 1.55
CA PRO A 84 30.36 26.79 0.56
C PRO A 84 31.24 27.92 -0.01
N LEU A 85 30.88 28.39 -1.20
CA LEU A 85 31.29 29.70 -1.69
C LEU A 85 30.40 30.78 -1.05
N THR A 86 30.99 31.93 -0.71
CA THR A 86 30.27 33.06 -0.08
C THR A 86 29.83 34.13 -1.09
N ASP A 87 30.18 33.96 -2.36
CA ASP A 87 29.87 34.88 -3.45
C ASP A 87 29.58 34.10 -4.76
N SER A 88 29.18 34.83 -5.82
CA SER A 88 28.92 34.27 -7.15
C SER A 88 30.15 34.29 -8.07
N ASN A 89 31.36 34.21 -7.51
CA ASN A 89 32.62 34.22 -8.28
C ASN A 89 33.25 32.81 -8.38
N GLY A 90 32.45 31.77 -8.17
CA GLY A 90 32.88 30.38 -8.28
C GLY A 90 33.32 30.00 -9.69
N ILE A 91 34.41 29.23 -9.80
CA ILE A 91 34.90 28.71 -11.08
C ILE A 91 35.20 27.22 -10.95
N LEU A 92 34.59 26.40 -11.81
CA LEU A 92 34.94 24.99 -11.99
C LEU A 92 35.96 24.85 -13.13
N THR A 93 37.08 24.18 -12.86
CA THR A 93 38.12 23.91 -13.86
C THR A 93 38.88 22.63 -13.55
N ILE A 94 39.61 22.11 -14.54
CA ILE A 94 40.65 21.10 -14.32
C ILE A 94 41.96 21.83 -14.02
N SER A 95 42.58 21.56 -12.87
CA SER A 95 43.86 22.13 -12.48
C SER A 95 45.04 21.41 -13.17
N ASN A 96 46.21 22.04 -13.15
CA ASN A 96 47.41 21.53 -13.84
C ASN A 96 47.92 20.19 -13.31
N ASP A 97 47.57 19.85 -12.07
CA ASP A 97 47.83 18.55 -11.44
C ASP A 97 46.84 17.46 -11.87
N GLY A 98 45.88 17.79 -12.74
CA GLY A 98 44.91 16.86 -13.30
C GLY A 98 43.70 16.60 -12.40
N ASN A 99 43.47 17.44 -11.39
CA ASN A 99 42.28 17.36 -10.53
C ASN A 99 41.15 18.26 -11.03
N LEU A 100 39.90 17.86 -10.78
CA LEU A 100 38.75 18.76 -10.94
C LEU A 100 38.64 19.63 -9.67
N VAL A 101 38.63 20.95 -9.82
CA VAL A 101 38.66 21.89 -8.69
C VAL A 101 37.60 23.00 -8.82
N ILE A 102 37.11 23.44 -7.66
CA ILE A 102 36.26 24.63 -7.51
C ILE A 102 37.12 25.73 -6.88
N LEU A 103 37.21 26.88 -7.55
CA LEU A 103 37.97 28.04 -7.11
C LEU A 103 37.03 29.18 -6.68
N ASN A 104 37.44 29.96 -5.69
CA ASN A 104 36.78 31.21 -5.30
C ASN A 104 37.32 32.44 -6.09
N ALA A 105 36.83 33.63 -5.78
CA ALA A 105 37.26 34.90 -6.40
C ALA A 105 38.78 35.14 -6.35
N THR A 106 39.45 34.71 -5.28
CA THR A 106 40.91 34.86 -5.09
C THR A 106 41.70 33.68 -5.66
N LYS A 107 41.06 32.79 -6.45
CA LYS A 107 41.62 31.54 -6.98
C LYS A 107 42.09 30.54 -5.90
N GLY A 108 41.57 30.67 -4.68
CA GLY A 108 41.73 29.66 -3.63
C GLY A 108 40.86 28.44 -3.90
N VAL A 109 41.40 27.25 -3.65
CA VAL A 109 40.69 25.99 -3.86
C VAL A 109 39.69 25.75 -2.73
N ILE A 110 38.40 25.70 -3.06
CA ILE A 110 37.30 25.39 -2.14
C ILE A 110 37.04 23.89 -2.09
N TRP A 111 37.18 23.21 -3.23
CA TRP A 111 36.97 21.76 -3.35
C TRP A 111 37.86 21.18 -4.45
N SER A 112 38.26 19.93 -4.30
CA SER A 112 39.07 19.18 -5.28
C SER A 112 38.68 17.70 -5.29
N SER A 113 38.72 17.07 -6.47
CA SER A 113 38.47 15.63 -6.65
C SER A 113 39.51 14.72 -5.97
N LYS A 114 40.68 15.25 -5.60
CA LYS A 114 41.80 14.53 -4.94
C LYS A 114 42.07 13.15 -5.58
N SER A 115 42.25 13.13 -6.90
CA SER A 115 42.47 11.90 -7.66
C SER A 115 43.89 11.36 -7.41
N ASN A 116 44.02 10.28 -6.64
CA ASN A 116 45.31 9.68 -6.23
C ASN A 116 46.06 8.93 -7.34
N SER A 117 45.84 9.24 -8.63
CA SER A 117 46.46 8.50 -9.73
C SER A 117 47.87 9.05 -10.05
N PRO A 118 48.96 8.25 -9.92
CA PRO A 118 50.35 8.69 -10.15
C PRO A 118 50.70 9.06 -11.61
N GLY A 119 49.70 9.29 -12.47
CA GLY A 119 49.86 9.58 -13.90
C GLY A 119 49.00 10.72 -14.44
N ALA A 120 48.21 11.40 -13.59
CA ALA A 120 47.35 12.52 -14.02
C ALA A 120 48.13 13.77 -14.44
N ALA A 121 49.39 13.89 -14.00
CA ALA A 121 50.20 15.09 -14.14
C ALA A 121 50.89 15.28 -15.51
N LYS A 122 50.56 14.51 -16.57
CA LYS A 122 51.35 14.54 -17.83
C LYS A 122 50.58 14.53 -19.16
N THR A 123 49.26 14.64 -19.20
CA THR A 123 48.54 14.56 -20.49
C THR A 123 47.56 15.72 -20.68
N ASN A 124 47.73 16.49 -21.77
CA ASN A 124 46.82 17.57 -22.23
C ASN A 124 45.46 17.05 -22.75
N TYR A 125 45.00 15.90 -22.25
CA TYR A 125 43.89 15.13 -22.81
C TYR A 125 42.83 14.80 -21.75
N LEU A 126 42.79 15.51 -20.63
CA LEU A 126 41.77 15.31 -19.60
C LEU A 126 40.49 16.09 -19.93
N VAL A 127 39.36 15.43 -19.70
CA VAL A 127 38.02 15.99 -19.87
C VAL A 127 37.15 15.62 -18.68
N ALA A 128 36.42 16.61 -18.16
CA ALA A 128 35.33 16.39 -17.22
C ALA A 128 34.01 16.36 -18.00
N GLU A 129 33.21 15.32 -17.83
CA GLU A 129 32.00 15.07 -18.62
C GLU A 129 30.82 14.69 -17.71
N LEU A 130 29.64 15.27 -17.99
CA LEU A 130 28.39 14.89 -17.34
C LEU A 130 27.64 13.88 -18.21
N LEU A 131 27.56 12.63 -17.74
CA LEU A 131 26.89 11.53 -18.43
C LEU A 131 25.36 11.56 -18.24
N ASP A 132 24.62 10.85 -19.09
CA ASP A 132 23.16 10.75 -19.02
C ASP A 132 22.62 9.96 -17.81
N SER A 133 23.49 9.21 -17.14
CA SER A 133 23.20 8.62 -15.82
C SER A 133 23.20 9.66 -14.69
N GLY A 134 23.70 10.88 -14.95
CA GLY A 134 23.97 11.90 -13.93
C GLY A 134 25.36 11.79 -13.32
N ASN A 135 26.18 10.83 -13.77
CA ASN A 135 27.56 10.69 -13.29
C ASN A 135 28.45 11.75 -13.93
N LEU A 136 29.01 12.65 -13.12
CA LEU A 136 30.11 13.53 -13.50
C LEU A 136 31.43 12.76 -13.41
N VAL A 137 32.12 12.59 -14.53
CA VAL A 137 33.36 11.81 -14.63
C VAL A 137 34.53 12.66 -15.08
N LEU A 138 35.72 12.32 -14.59
CA LEU A 138 37.00 12.83 -15.10
C LEU A 138 37.72 11.67 -15.82
N ARG A 139 37.98 11.83 -17.11
CA ARG A 139 38.57 10.78 -17.96
C ARG A 139 39.54 11.34 -18.98
N ARG A 140 40.25 10.45 -19.67
CA ARG A 140 41.09 10.82 -20.81
C ARG A 140 40.26 10.84 -22.10
N LYS A 141 40.62 11.75 -23.01
CA LYS A 141 39.92 12.00 -24.29
C LYS A 141 40.18 10.92 -25.34
N ASP A 142 41.30 10.21 -25.23
CA ASP A 142 41.79 9.18 -26.16
C ASP A 142 41.21 7.78 -25.90
N GLN A 143 40.53 7.58 -24.77
CA GLN A 143 39.80 6.36 -24.47
C GLN A 143 38.38 6.46 -25.01
N ASP A 144 37.93 5.42 -25.74
CA ASP A 144 36.54 5.28 -26.15
C ASP A 144 35.62 5.46 -24.93
N SER A 145 34.53 6.21 -25.12
CA SER A 145 33.50 6.49 -24.09
C SER A 145 32.93 5.23 -23.45
N ASN A 146 33.10 4.07 -24.09
CA ASN A 146 32.61 2.76 -23.65
C ASN A 146 33.57 2.01 -22.72
N THR A 147 34.78 2.51 -22.48
CA THR A 147 35.70 1.92 -21.48
C THR A 147 35.57 2.67 -20.15
N GLU A 148 34.95 2.04 -19.15
CA GLU A 148 34.70 2.58 -17.79
C GLU A 148 35.99 2.76 -16.94
N SER A 149 37.10 3.24 -17.53
CA SER A 149 38.30 3.57 -16.77
C SER A 149 38.34 5.06 -16.42
N TYR A 150 37.47 5.48 -15.50
CA TYR A 150 37.43 6.85 -14.99
C TYR A 150 38.56 7.12 -13.97
N ILE A 151 39.16 8.31 -14.02
CA ILE A 151 40.14 8.78 -13.03
C ILE A 151 39.43 9.19 -11.73
N TRP A 152 38.25 9.79 -11.89
CA TRP A 152 37.36 10.16 -10.80
C TRP A 152 35.91 10.15 -11.30
N GLN A 153 34.97 9.86 -10.42
CA GLN A 153 33.55 9.92 -10.72
C GLN A 153 32.74 10.36 -9.50
N SER A 154 31.68 11.13 -9.73
CA SER A 154 30.75 11.59 -8.69
C SER A 154 30.00 10.44 -8.00
N PHE A 155 29.74 9.35 -8.72
CA PHE A 155 29.04 8.17 -8.19
C PHE A 155 29.80 7.50 -7.02
N ASP A 156 31.10 7.74 -6.89
CA ASP A 156 31.90 7.27 -5.75
C ASP A 156 31.77 8.14 -4.49
N PHE A 157 31.07 9.28 -4.59
CA PHE A 157 30.88 10.25 -3.53
C PHE A 157 29.41 10.69 -3.46
N PRO A 158 28.48 9.76 -3.15
CA PRO A 158 27.06 10.07 -2.98
C PRO A 158 26.84 11.16 -1.91
N THR A 159 25.72 11.88 -2.05
CA THR A 159 25.28 12.87 -1.04
C THR A 159 24.09 12.32 -0.25
N ASP A 160 22.90 12.84 -0.45
CA ASP A 160 21.66 12.35 0.16
C ASP A 160 20.84 11.45 -0.79
N THR A 161 21.25 11.38 -2.06
CA THR A 161 20.50 10.73 -3.13
C THR A 161 21.28 9.58 -3.77
N LEU A 162 20.58 8.48 -4.06
CA LEU A 162 21.03 7.34 -4.86
C LEU A 162 20.25 7.30 -6.19
N LEU A 163 20.97 7.51 -7.28
CA LEU A 163 20.47 7.44 -8.66
C LEU A 163 20.59 6.01 -9.24
N PRO A 164 19.90 5.72 -10.37
CA PRO A 164 20.11 4.47 -11.09
C PRO A 164 21.59 4.29 -11.47
N GLY A 165 22.11 3.07 -11.31
CA GLY A 165 23.52 2.73 -11.54
C GLY A 165 24.50 3.13 -10.42
N MET A 166 24.09 3.96 -9.45
CA MET A 166 24.92 4.24 -8.27
C MET A 166 24.98 3.04 -7.34
N LYS A 167 26.12 2.89 -6.65
CA LYS A 167 26.34 1.84 -5.66
C LYS A 167 26.07 2.37 -4.26
N LEU A 168 25.44 1.54 -3.43
CA LEU A 168 25.30 1.75 -1.98
C LEU A 168 25.88 0.53 -1.26
N GLY A 169 27.00 0.68 -0.58
CA GLY A 169 27.76 -0.45 -0.02
C GLY A 169 29.24 -0.17 0.06
N SER A 170 30.08 -1.20 -0.06
CA SER A 170 31.54 -1.05 0.05
C SER A 170 32.30 -1.93 -0.94
N SER A 171 33.55 -1.56 -1.19
CA SER A 171 34.49 -2.28 -2.06
C SER A 171 35.84 -2.39 -1.38
N SER A 172 36.22 -3.61 -0.99
CA SER A 172 37.53 -3.89 -0.36
C SER A 172 38.67 -3.72 -1.36
N ARG A 173 38.41 -3.93 -2.65
CA ARG A 173 39.37 -3.73 -3.74
C ARG A 173 39.79 -2.26 -3.90
N THR A 174 38.86 -1.33 -3.77
CA THR A 174 39.10 0.10 -4.00
C THR A 174 39.18 0.92 -2.71
N GLY A 175 38.79 0.34 -1.57
CA GLY A 175 38.64 1.03 -0.29
C GLY A 175 37.46 2.00 -0.25
N LYS A 176 36.53 1.92 -1.21
CA LYS A 176 35.36 2.82 -1.29
C LYS A 176 34.25 2.36 -0.36
N ASN A 177 33.60 3.32 0.28
CA ASN A 177 32.38 3.14 1.04
C ASN A 177 31.33 4.13 0.52
N TRP A 178 30.27 3.62 -0.07
CA TRP A 178 29.18 4.38 -0.66
C TRP A 178 27.97 4.35 0.27
N TYR A 179 27.65 5.48 0.88
CA TYR A 179 26.54 5.63 1.82
C TYR A 179 25.84 6.97 1.62
N LEU A 180 24.59 7.07 2.07
CA LEU A 180 23.84 8.33 2.01
C LEU A 180 23.98 9.09 3.31
N THR A 181 24.09 10.42 3.21
CA THR A 181 24.06 11.35 4.34
C THR A 181 23.10 12.47 4.05
N SER A 182 22.09 12.62 4.91
CA SER A 182 21.08 13.68 4.86
C SER A 182 21.71 15.07 4.72
N TRP A 183 20.95 16.01 4.17
CA TRP A 183 21.25 17.43 4.33
C TRP A 183 20.98 17.84 5.78
N LYS A 184 21.69 18.87 6.24
CA LYS A 184 21.47 19.42 7.58
C LYS A 184 20.06 20.00 7.74
N ASN A 185 19.55 20.64 6.69
CA ASN A 185 18.17 21.09 6.53
C ASN A 185 17.92 21.54 5.07
N GLY A 186 16.69 21.95 4.74
CA GLY A 186 16.31 22.37 3.37
C GLY A 186 17.07 23.56 2.78
N SER A 187 17.82 24.33 3.58
CA SER A 187 18.62 25.49 3.15
C SER A 187 20.13 25.26 3.24
N ASP A 188 20.58 24.14 3.82
CA ASP A 188 21.97 23.83 4.10
C ASP A 188 22.31 22.38 3.70
N PRO A 189 22.98 22.16 2.55
CA PRO A 189 23.34 20.84 2.06
C PRO A 189 24.53 20.21 2.79
N SER A 190 25.12 20.87 3.79
CA SER A 190 26.17 20.26 4.63
C SER A 190 25.70 18.98 5.31
N LEU A 191 26.65 18.25 5.93
CA LEU A 191 26.37 16.95 6.52
C LEU A 191 25.30 17.05 7.63
N GLY A 192 24.17 16.37 7.44
CA GLY A 192 23.12 16.21 8.43
C GLY A 192 23.43 15.12 9.46
N GLU A 193 22.48 14.88 10.37
CA GLU A 193 22.65 13.94 11.49
C GLU A 193 22.40 12.47 11.10
N PHE A 194 21.80 12.22 9.93
CA PHE A 194 21.40 10.89 9.50
C PHE A 194 22.29 10.31 8.41
N THR A 195 22.62 9.03 8.55
CA THR A 195 23.38 8.22 7.59
C THR A 195 22.68 6.90 7.29
N TYR A 196 22.83 6.40 6.07
CA TYR A 196 22.29 5.11 5.63
C TYR A 196 23.36 4.38 4.86
N GLU A 197 23.89 3.35 5.48
CA GLU A 197 25.13 2.70 5.07
C GLU A 197 25.02 1.18 5.23
N LEU A 198 25.91 0.47 4.55
CA LEU A 198 26.09 -0.95 4.79
C LEU A 198 26.84 -1.16 6.11
N ASP A 199 26.29 -2.02 6.95
CA ASP A 199 26.93 -2.42 8.19
C ASP A 199 28.19 -3.24 7.90
N ASN A 200 29.34 -2.61 8.10
CA ASN A 200 30.65 -3.18 7.75
C ASN A 200 31.26 -4.00 8.89
N THR A 201 30.45 -4.50 9.83
CA THR A 201 30.93 -5.46 10.83
C THR A 201 31.32 -6.77 10.14
N PHE A 202 32.63 -6.96 9.92
CA PHE A 202 33.25 -8.05 9.14
C PHE A 202 32.86 -9.48 9.54
N THR A 203 32.15 -9.68 10.64
CA THR A 203 31.77 -10.99 11.18
C THR A 203 30.37 -11.45 10.79
N GLY A 204 29.53 -10.55 10.23
CA GLY A 204 28.11 -10.78 9.96
C GLY A 204 27.74 -10.95 8.50
N LEU A 205 26.45 -11.22 8.26
CA LEU A 205 25.85 -11.10 6.93
C LEU A 205 25.57 -9.62 6.63
N PRO A 206 25.68 -9.17 5.37
CA PRO A 206 25.45 -7.77 5.01
C PRO A 206 24.04 -7.30 5.40
N GLN A 207 23.94 -6.12 5.99
CA GLN A 207 22.67 -5.43 6.30
C GLN A 207 22.85 -3.92 6.18
N PHE A 208 21.81 -3.20 5.77
CA PHE A 208 21.80 -1.75 5.76
C PHE A 208 21.22 -1.19 7.05
N VAL A 209 21.83 -0.13 7.57
CA VAL A 209 21.44 0.51 8.82
C VAL A 209 21.25 2.00 8.58
N LEU A 210 20.13 2.53 9.07
CA LEU A 210 19.87 3.95 9.20
C LEU A 210 20.27 4.39 10.61
N ARG A 211 21.17 5.35 10.72
CA ARG A 211 21.66 5.88 12.00
C ARG A 211 21.35 7.37 12.12
N LYS A 212 21.13 7.80 13.36
CA LYS A 212 21.16 9.20 13.78
C LYS A 212 22.36 9.38 14.71
N GLY A 213 23.48 9.90 14.20
CA GLY A 213 24.76 9.81 14.89
C GLY A 213 25.13 8.36 15.19
N LEU A 214 25.27 7.99 16.47
CA LEU A 214 25.55 6.61 16.91
C LEU A 214 24.29 5.76 17.14
N GLN A 215 23.10 6.36 17.10
CA GLN A 215 21.86 5.66 17.41
C GLN A 215 21.27 5.00 16.17
N GLU A 216 21.08 3.68 16.22
CA GLU A 216 20.39 2.95 15.16
C GLU A 216 18.88 3.25 15.20
N LYS A 217 18.31 3.55 14.03
CA LYS A 217 16.90 3.91 13.86
C LYS A 217 16.14 2.85 13.07
N PHE A 218 16.81 2.23 12.12
CA PHE A 218 16.25 1.17 11.29
C PHE A 218 17.35 0.25 10.80
N ARG A 219 16.99 -1.01 10.59
CA ARG A 219 17.86 -2.06 10.06
C ARG A 219 17.10 -2.84 9.00
N SER A 220 17.71 -3.07 7.84
CA SER A 220 17.11 -3.85 6.75
C SER A 220 16.96 -5.33 7.08
N GLY A 221 17.66 -5.82 8.10
CA GLY A 221 17.88 -7.24 8.34
C GLY A 221 19.02 -7.80 7.47
N PRO A 222 19.62 -8.94 7.84
CA PRO A 222 20.69 -9.57 7.05
C PRO A 222 20.21 -10.04 5.68
N TRP A 223 21.12 -10.03 4.71
CA TRP A 223 20.96 -10.63 3.40
C TRP A 223 20.91 -12.16 3.52
N ASN A 224 19.85 -12.77 3.01
CA ASN A 224 19.62 -14.22 3.11
C ASN A 224 19.88 -14.97 1.80
N GLY A 225 20.65 -14.40 0.89
CA GLY A 225 20.93 -14.99 -0.44
C GLY A 225 19.94 -14.60 -1.53
N GLN A 226 18.79 -14.05 -1.16
CA GLN A 226 17.76 -13.62 -2.11
C GLN A 226 17.28 -12.19 -1.87
N ARG A 227 17.23 -11.76 -0.60
CA ARG A 227 16.82 -10.43 -0.16
C ARG A 227 17.34 -10.11 1.25
N PHE A 228 17.12 -8.88 1.71
CA PHE A 228 17.26 -8.54 3.13
C PHE A 228 16.03 -8.97 3.91
N SER A 229 16.22 -9.64 5.06
CA SER A 229 15.12 -10.27 5.81
C SER A 229 14.01 -9.31 6.27
N GLY A 230 14.35 -8.04 6.53
CA GLY A 230 13.41 -6.98 6.92
C GLY A 230 13.01 -6.04 5.78
N SER A 231 13.42 -6.29 4.54
CA SER A 231 13.08 -5.43 3.40
C SER A 231 12.30 -6.20 2.33
N SER A 232 11.05 -5.81 2.10
CA SER A 232 10.21 -6.35 1.03
C SER A 232 10.38 -5.50 -0.22
N VAL A 233 11.60 -5.42 -0.77
CA VAL A 233 11.77 -4.87 -2.12
C VAL A 233 11.23 -5.92 -3.10
N LYS A 234 9.91 -5.93 -3.32
CA LYS A 234 9.32 -6.70 -4.42
C LYS A 234 9.86 -6.13 -5.72
N ASN A 235 10.17 -7.01 -6.68
CA ASN A 235 10.43 -6.58 -8.06
C ASN A 235 9.27 -5.71 -8.52
N ASN A 236 9.55 -4.45 -8.83
CA ASN A 236 8.57 -3.54 -9.39
C ASN A 236 8.71 -3.52 -10.92
N THR A 237 7.64 -3.20 -11.64
CA THR A 237 7.65 -3.03 -13.10
C THR A 237 8.59 -1.91 -13.56
N ILE A 238 8.97 -1.00 -12.65
CA ILE A 238 9.74 0.21 -12.94
C ILE A 238 11.25 0.02 -12.76
N THR A 239 11.70 -0.73 -11.73
CA THR A 239 13.11 -0.82 -11.36
C THR A 239 13.58 -2.26 -11.25
N THR A 240 14.80 -2.55 -11.67
CA THR A 240 15.49 -3.83 -11.42
C THR A 240 16.50 -3.63 -10.29
N PRO A 241 16.17 -3.99 -9.04
CA PRO A 241 17.15 -3.96 -7.96
C PRO A 241 18.19 -5.08 -8.16
N SER A 242 19.43 -4.81 -7.80
CA SER A 242 20.52 -5.79 -7.78
C SER A 242 21.30 -5.63 -6.48
N PHE A 243 21.64 -6.76 -5.86
CA PHE A 243 22.53 -6.80 -4.72
C PHE A 243 23.71 -7.71 -5.05
N VAL A 244 24.90 -7.12 -5.08
CA VAL A 244 26.16 -7.83 -5.31
C VAL A 244 26.75 -8.14 -3.94
N TYR A 245 27.04 -9.41 -3.72
CA TYR A 245 27.71 -9.90 -2.52
C TYR A 245 28.77 -10.91 -2.92
N ASP A 246 30.00 -10.41 -3.09
CA ASP A 246 31.18 -11.23 -3.37
C ASP A 246 32.35 -10.84 -2.45
N ASN A 247 33.52 -11.44 -2.67
CA ASN A 247 34.69 -11.24 -1.80
C ASN A 247 35.36 -9.86 -1.96
N GLN A 248 35.01 -9.11 -3.01
CA GLN A 248 35.63 -7.83 -3.37
C GLN A 248 34.69 -6.64 -3.18
N GLU A 249 33.42 -6.79 -3.54
CA GLU A 249 32.41 -5.72 -3.46
C GLU A 249 31.09 -6.24 -2.88
N VAL A 250 30.51 -5.44 -1.99
CA VAL A 250 29.21 -5.69 -1.40
C VAL A 250 28.37 -4.43 -1.54
N TYR A 251 27.41 -4.41 -2.45
CA TYR A 251 26.62 -3.22 -2.69
C TYR A 251 25.24 -3.51 -3.29
N TYR A 252 24.33 -2.60 -3.00
CA TYR A 252 23.05 -2.45 -3.67
C TYR A 252 23.15 -1.46 -4.81
N THR A 253 22.52 -1.77 -5.93
CA THR A 253 22.28 -0.85 -7.04
C THR A 253 20.90 -1.12 -7.63
N PHE A 254 20.40 -0.23 -8.46
CA PHE A 254 19.18 -0.47 -9.22
C PHE A 254 19.25 0.18 -10.59
N GLU A 255 18.61 -0.45 -11.56
CA GLU A 255 18.44 0.07 -12.91
C GLU A 255 16.98 0.38 -13.21
N LEU A 256 16.72 1.28 -14.15
CA LEU A 256 15.38 1.58 -14.65
C LEU A 256 15.00 0.61 -15.78
N ARG A 257 13.79 0.02 -15.71
CA ARG A 257 13.24 -0.84 -16.77
C ARG A 257 12.60 -0.03 -17.89
N ASN A 258 12.09 1.16 -17.57
CA ASN A 258 11.42 2.05 -18.50
C ASN A 258 12.11 3.42 -18.45
N SER A 259 12.64 3.87 -19.58
CA SER A 259 13.31 5.17 -19.71
C SER A 259 12.35 6.37 -19.63
N LEU A 260 11.04 6.15 -19.73
CA LEU A 260 10.02 7.20 -19.61
C LEU A 260 9.75 7.63 -18.16
N VAL A 261 10.23 6.87 -17.17
CA VAL A 261 10.03 7.17 -15.74
C VAL A 261 11.39 7.37 -15.09
N LEU A 262 11.57 8.50 -14.38
CA LEU A 262 12.75 8.72 -13.56
C LEU A 262 12.48 8.21 -12.14
N SER A 263 13.50 7.63 -11.51
CA SER A 263 13.43 7.21 -10.11
C SER A 263 14.71 7.54 -9.38
N ARG A 264 14.57 7.89 -8.10
CA ARG A 264 15.69 8.10 -7.17
C ARG A 264 15.32 7.63 -5.78
N VAL A 265 16.32 7.31 -4.97
CA VAL A 265 16.17 7.14 -3.52
C VAL A 265 16.81 8.33 -2.84
N ILE A 266 16.10 9.03 -1.98
CA ILE A 266 16.60 10.19 -1.24
C ILE A 266 16.47 9.98 0.26
N MET A 267 17.47 10.39 1.03
CA MET A 267 17.36 10.60 2.46
C MET A 267 17.06 12.06 2.75
N ASN A 268 15.89 12.34 3.35
CA ASN A 268 15.58 13.70 3.77
C ASN A 268 16.25 14.07 5.10
N GLU A 269 16.16 15.34 5.47
CA GLU A 269 16.70 15.92 6.71
C GLU A 269 16.09 15.32 7.98
N SER A 270 14.93 14.68 7.88
CA SER A 270 14.27 13.97 8.99
C SER A 270 14.73 12.52 9.15
N GLY A 271 15.65 12.05 8.29
CA GLY A 271 16.17 10.69 8.30
C GLY A 271 15.25 9.65 7.66
N LEU A 272 14.27 10.07 6.85
CA LEU A 272 13.42 9.17 6.10
C LEU A 272 14.03 8.87 4.73
N ILE A 273 14.11 7.59 4.36
CA ILE A 273 14.56 7.15 3.04
C ILE A 273 13.35 7.00 2.13
N GLN A 274 13.26 7.81 1.08
CA GLN A 274 12.11 7.85 0.18
C GLN A 274 12.53 7.43 -1.22
N ARG A 275 11.85 6.42 -1.79
CA ARG A 275 11.93 6.18 -3.24
C ARG A 275 10.91 7.05 -3.93
N SER A 276 11.39 7.92 -4.81
CA SER A 276 10.54 8.83 -5.59
C SER A 276 10.52 8.44 -7.06
N LEU A 277 9.41 8.77 -7.72
CA LEU A 277 9.15 8.51 -9.15
C LEU A 277 8.66 9.81 -9.82
N LEU A 278 9.19 10.10 -10.99
CA LEU A 278 8.73 11.18 -11.85
C LEU A 278 8.29 10.57 -13.19
N ASN A 279 6.98 10.65 -13.46
CA ASN A 279 6.40 10.17 -14.71
C ASN A 279 6.64 11.17 -15.85
N GLU A 280 6.65 10.67 -17.09
CA GLU A 280 6.75 11.52 -18.27
C GLU A 280 5.61 12.56 -18.31
N GLY A 281 5.96 13.83 -18.54
CA GLY A 281 5.01 14.95 -18.56
C GLY A 281 4.68 15.55 -17.20
N SER A 282 5.10 14.94 -16.08
CA SER A 282 4.96 15.51 -14.73
C SER A 282 6.19 16.35 -14.35
N SER A 283 5.97 17.41 -13.58
CA SER A 283 7.01 18.13 -12.82
C SER A 283 7.15 17.62 -11.39
N ASP A 284 6.19 16.84 -10.90
CA ASP A 284 6.05 16.54 -9.48
C ASP A 284 6.52 15.11 -9.16
N TRP A 285 7.42 15.00 -8.20
CA TRP A 285 7.92 13.72 -7.69
C TRP A 285 6.89 13.05 -6.79
N SER A 286 6.48 11.84 -7.17
CA SER A 286 5.60 10.98 -6.37
C SER A 286 6.42 10.04 -5.47
N ILE A 287 6.04 9.89 -4.21
CA ILE A 287 6.71 8.96 -3.28
C ILE A 287 6.13 7.56 -3.47
N MET A 288 6.96 6.60 -3.89
CA MET A 288 6.59 5.19 -4.03
C MET A 288 6.55 4.47 -2.68
N TYR A 289 7.56 4.66 -1.85
CA TYR A 289 7.61 4.16 -0.47
C TYR A 289 8.58 4.99 0.37
N THR A 290 8.42 4.91 1.68
CA THR A 290 9.32 5.49 2.68
C THR A 290 9.84 4.37 3.60
N LEU A 291 11.11 4.46 4.02
CA LEU A 291 11.69 3.65 5.09
C LEU A 291 12.09 4.57 6.25
N PRO A 292 11.82 4.20 7.52
CA PRO A 292 11.07 3.02 7.96
C PRO A 292 9.60 3.03 7.45
N TYR A 293 9.04 1.87 7.09
CA TYR A 293 7.71 1.77 6.47
C TYR A 293 6.59 1.84 7.51
N ASP A 294 6.80 1.21 8.66
CA ASP A 294 5.84 1.17 9.76
C ASP A 294 6.55 1.21 11.14
N LYS A 295 5.77 1.30 12.22
CA LYS A 295 6.30 1.41 13.59
C LYS A 295 7.14 0.20 14.03
N CYS A 296 6.95 -0.95 13.41
CA CYS A 296 7.72 -2.15 13.73
C CYS A 296 9.07 -2.20 13.01
N ASP A 297 9.30 -1.31 12.03
CA ASP A 297 10.61 -1.14 11.40
C ASP A 297 11.56 -0.26 12.26
N GLU A 298 11.03 0.44 13.28
CA GLU A 298 11.85 1.13 14.28
C GLU A 298 12.75 0.13 15.02
N TYR A 299 14.04 0.39 15.03
CA TYR A 299 15.03 -0.51 15.62
C TYR A 299 14.71 -0.84 17.08
N GLY A 300 14.59 -2.13 17.39
CA GLY A 300 14.44 -2.61 18.77
C GLY A 300 13.08 -2.28 19.41
N LYS A 301 12.03 -2.01 18.62
CA LYS A 301 10.72 -1.53 19.11
C LYS A 301 10.13 -2.30 20.30
N CYS A 302 10.25 -3.62 20.29
CA CYS A 302 9.66 -4.51 21.31
C CYS A 302 10.64 -4.99 22.38
N GLY A 303 11.84 -4.41 22.41
CA GLY A 303 12.90 -4.79 23.33
C GLY A 303 13.43 -6.22 23.13
N PRO A 304 14.31 -6.67 24.04
CA PRO A 304 14.92 -7.99 23.99
C PRO A 304 13.90 -9.15 24.06
N ASN A 305 14.05 -10.16 23.21
CA ASN A 305 13.19 -11.34 23.11
C ASN A 305 11.69 -11.01 22.88
N GLY A 306 11.40 -9.81 22.39
CA GLY A 306 10.09 -9.39 21.91
C GLY A 306 10.00 -9.50 20.39
N ILE A 307 8.78 -9.63 19.87
CA ILE A 307 8.48 -9.63 18.44
C ILE A 307 7.45 -8.55 18.12
N CYS A 308 7.73 -7.73 17.11
CA CYS A 308 6.81 -6.70 16.64
C CYS A 308 5.94 -7.21 15.49
N ILE A 309 4.62 -7.12 15.64
CA ILE A 309 3.64 -7.55 14.65
C ILE A 309 2.66 -6.40 14.44
N ILE A 310 2.76 -5.70 13.30
CA ILE A 310 2.03 -4.46 13.04
C ILE A 310 0.49 -4.60 13.11
N ASN A 311 -0.05 -5.80 12.85
CA ASN A 311 -1.50 -6.08 12.86
C ASN A 311 -2.00 -6.69 14.18
N LYS A 312 -1.18 -6.65 15.24
CA LYS A 312 -1.52 -7.12 16.57
C LYS A 312 -1.74 -5.93 17.50
N ASP A 313 -2.64 -6.10 18.47
CA ASP A 313 -2.88 -5.13 19.54
C ASP A 313 -2.70 -5.82 20.90
N PRO A 314 -1.65 -5.49 21.68
CA PRO A 314 -0.57 -4.55 21.36
C PRO A 314 0.36 -5.07 20.24
N ILE A 315 1.09 -4.17 19.56
CA ILE A 315 2.00 -4.53 18.44
C ILE A 315 3.17 -5.41 18.88
N CYS A 316 3.57 -5.32 20.15
CA CYS A 316 4.65 -6.12 20.72
C CYS A 316 4.09 -7.32 21.48
N ASP A 317 4.71 -8.48 21.27
CA ASP A 317 4.48 -9.68 22.07
C ASP A 317 5.79 -10.32 22.48
N CYS A 318 5.78 -11.10 23.55
CA CYS A 318 6.92 -11.94 23.88
C CYS A 318 7.00 -13.11 22.90
N LEU A 319 8.22 -13.54 22.59
CA LEU A 319 8.44 -14.79 21.88
C LEU A 319 7.76 -15.96 22.62
N GLU A 320 7.31 -16.98 21.88
CA GLU A 320 6.67 -18.14 22.51
C GLU A 320 7.64 -18.80 23.50
N GLY A 321 7.20 -18.96 24.74
CA GLY A 321 8.02 -19.44 25.87
C GLY A 321 8.68 -18.34 26.71
N PHE A 322 8.43 -17.07 26.37
CA PHE A 322 8.88 -15.91 27.12
C PHE A 322 7.71 -15.21 27.81
N VAL A 323 8.03 -14.35 28.77
CA VAL A 323 7.11 -13.50 29.53
C VAL A 323 7.72 -12.10 29.72
N PRO A 324 6.91 -11.05 29.88
CA PRO A 324 7.41 -9.70 30.16
C PRO A 324 8.38 -9.65 31.35
N LYS A 325 9.47 -8.88 31.25
CA LYS A 325 10.34 -8.64 32.42
C LYS A 325 9.64 -7.80 33.50
N SER A 326 8.83 -6.82 33.10
CA SER A 326 7.90 -6.08 33.97
C SER A 326 6.52 -6.11 33.33
N GLN A 327 5.52 -6.56 34.08
CA GLN A 327 4.14 -6.55 33.63
C GLN A 327 3.55 -5.13 33.68
N GLU A 328 4.02 -4.30 34.63
CA GLU A 328 3.62 -2.91 34.80
C GLU A 328 4.00 -2.07 33.56
N ASP A 329 5.25 -2.17 33.11
CA ASP A 329 5.73 -1.50 31.89
C ASP A 329 4.89 -1.91 30.67
N TRP A 330 4.65 -3.22 30.52
CA TRP A 330 3.87 -3.77 29.41
C TRP A 330 2.41 -3.32 29.41
N ASN A 331 1.80 -3.13 30.58
CA ASN A 331 0.42 -2.65 30.72
C ASN A 331 0.27 -1.19 30.27
N VAL A 332 1.35 -0.40 30.33
CA VAL A 332 1.39 0.99 29.85
C VAL A 332 2.04 1.13 28.47
N LEU A 333 2.16 0.02 27.72
CA LEU A 333 2.73 -0.04 26.37
C LEU A 333 4.22 0.37 26.31
N ASN A 334 4.94 0.23 27.42
CA ASN A 334 6.40 0.31 27.46
C ASN A 334 7.01 -1.09 27.32
N TRP A 335 7.70 -1.33 26.21
CA TRP A 335 8.32 -2.63 25.92
C TRP A 335 9.85 -2.61 26.00
N SER A 336 10.46 -1.51 26.47
CA SER A 336 11.92 -1.34 26.49
C SER A 336 12.65 -2.45 27.24
N SER A 337 12.05 -2.92 28.34
CA SER A 337 12.57 -4.00 29.19
C SER A 337 12.53 -5.38 28.48
N GLY A 338 11.71 -5.52 27.42
CA GLY A 338 11.54 -6.77 26.67
C GLY A 338 10.97 -7.90 27.51
N CYS A 339 11.41 -9.12 27.17
CA CYS A 339 10.92 -10.36 27.73
C CYS A 339 12.08 -11.23 28.26
N THR A 340 11.74 -12.09 29.23
CA THR A 340 12.62 -13.13 29.76
C THR A 340 11.98 -14.50 29.57
N ARG A 341 12.78 -15.56 29.63
CA ARG A 341 12.27 -16.93 29.52
C ARG A 341 11.34 -17.23 30.70
N ARG A 342 10.21 -17.85 30.41
CA ARG A 342 9.31 -18.36 31.44
C ARG A 342 9.98 -19.44 32.29
N ILE A 343 10.73 -20.32 31.62
CA ILE A 343 11.53 -21.38 32.23
C ILE A 343 12.99 -21.18 31.80
N PRO A 344 13.93 -20.97 32.74
CA PRO A 344 15.35 -20.87 32.42
C PRO A 344 15.86 -22.10 31.68
N LEU A 345 16.82 -21.91 30.78
CA LEU A 345 17.49 -23.03 30.12
C LEU A 345 18.44 -23.72 31.11
N ASP A 346 18.27 -25.04 31.26
CA ASP A 346 19.24 -25.91 31.93
C ASP A 346 19.86 -26.82 30.87
N CYS A 347 21.16 -26.67 30.63
CA CYS A 347 21.89 -27.44 29.62
C CYS A 347 22.02 -28.92 30.00
N LYS A 348 21.78 -29.28 31.26
CA LYS A 348 21.76 -30.69 31.73
C LYS A 348 20.46 -31.41 31.36
N GLN A 349 19.41 -30.67 31.04
CA GLN A 349 18.10 -31.20 30.67
C GLN A 349 17.91 -31.22 29.17
N THR A 350 16.98 -32.05 28.68
CA THR A 350 16.65 -32.10 27.25
C THR A 350 16.08 -30.76 26.79
N GLN A 351 16.68 -30.22 25.73
CA GLN A 351 16.27 -28.98 25.08
C GLN A 351 15.77 -29.28 23.67
N SER A 352 14.89 -28.41 23.16
CA SER A 352 14.36 -28.48 21.80
C SER A 352 14.13 -27.07 21.27
N PHE A 353 13.69 -26.95 20.01
CA PHE A 353 13.51 -25.65 19.36
C PHE A 353 12.06 -25.39 18.99
N GLY A 354 11.58 -24.21 19.37
CA GLY A 354 10.35 -23.64 18.86
C GLY A 354 10.60 -23.01 17.50
N ARG A 355 9.94 -23.51 16.45
CA ARG A 355 9.94 -22.87 15.13
C ARG A 355 9.08 -21.60 15.17
N LEU A 356 9.72 -20.47 14.87
CA LEU A 356 9.08 -19.19 14.62
C LEU A 356 9.24 -18.86 13.14
N GLY A 357 8.12 -18.95 12.41
CA GLY A 357 8.12 -18.73 10.97
C GLY A 357 7.76 -17.31 10.58
N ASN A 358 8.24 -16.92 9.41
CA ASN A 358 8.02 -15.62 8.80
C ASN A 358 8.42 -14.46 9.73
N VAL A 359 9.73 -14.28 9.90
CA VAL A 359 10.26 -13.14 10.63
C VAL A 359 11.39 -12.41 9.91
N LYS A 360 11.50 -11.11 10.17
CA LYS A 360 12.78 -10.38 10.09
C LYS A 360 13.70 -11.00 11.14
N LEU A 361 14.86 -11.50 10.69
CA LEU A 361 15.82 -12.15 11.58
C LEU A 361 16.34 -11.13 12.63
N PRO A 362 16.70 -11.57 13.85
CA PRO A 362 17.25 -10.69 14.87
C PRO A 362 18.51 -9.97 14.41
N ASP A 363 18.92 -8.97 15.19
CA ASP A 363 20.20 -8.30 15.00
C ASP A 363 21.40 -9.27 15.22
N LEU A 364 22.53 -8.96 14.61
CA LEU A 364 23.77 -9.74 14.63
C LEU A 364 24.75 -9.22 15.68
N LEU A 365 24.27 -8.96 16.90
CA LEU A 365 25.09 -8.45 18.00
C LEU A 365 26.02 -9.54 18.56
N GLU A 366 25.46 -10.72 18.81
CA GLU A 366 26.16 -11.89 19.34
C GLU A 366 25.79 -13.11 18.51
N HIS A 367 26.55 -13.36 17.43
CA HIS A 367 26.24 -14.41 16.47
C HIS A 367 27.46 -15.23 16.04
N ARG A 368 27.20 -16.40 15.45
CA ARG A 368 28.18 -17.24 14.74
C ARG A 368 27.61 -17.62 13.38
N LEU A 369 28.37 -17.33 12.33
CA LEU A 369 28.03 -17.67 10.94
C LEU A 369 28.95 -18.79 10.44
N ASN A 370 28.38 -19.85 9.88
CA ASN A 370 29.10 -20.91 9.18
C ASN A 370 28.34 -21.34 7.93
N GLN A 371 28.82 -20.91 6.76
CA GLN A 371 28.13 -21.15 5.48
C GLN A 371 28.27 -22.59 4.97
N SER A 372 29.18 -23.39 5.52
CA SER A 372 29.41 -24.78 5.10
C SER A 372 28.50 -25.80 5.81
N MET A 373 27.90 -25.41 6.93
CA MET A 373 27.03 -26.29 7.74
C MET A 373 25.66 -26.48 7.09
N THR A 374 25.09 -27.68 7.28
CA THR A 374 23.66 -27.90 7.00
C THR A 374 22.80 -27.40 8.15
N ILE A 375 21.50 -27.24 7.93
CA ILE A 375 20.56 -26.88 9.01
C ILE A 375 20.54 -27.90 10.15
N TRP A 376 20.78 -29.18 9.85
CA TRP A 376 20.85 -30.26 10.85
C TRP A 376 22.12 -30.20 11.69
N ASP A 377 23.25 -29.86 11.06
CA ASP A 377 24.49 -29.60 11.78
C ASP A 377 24.34 -28.35 12.65
N CYS A 378 23.69 -27.31 12.12
CA CYS A 378 23.39 -26.08 12.85
C CYS A 378 22.55 -26.33 14.10
N GLU A 379 21.50 -27.15 13.99
CA GLU A 379 20.68 -27.58 15.13
C GLU A 379 21.52 -28.32 16.17
N ARG A 380 22.35 -29.28 15.73
CA ARG A 380 23.20 -30.08 16.62
C ARG A 380 24.22 -29.22 17.36
N GLU A 381 24.91 -28.34 16.64
CA GLU A 381 25.90 -27.42 17.19
C GLU A 381 25.25 -26.47 18.21
N CYS A 382 24.10 -25.89 17.87
CA CYS A 382 23.35 -25.04 18.80
C CYS A 382 22.81 -25.80 20.01
N LEU A 383 22.49 -27.10 19.90
CA LEU A 383 22.13 -27.93 21.05
C LEU A 383 23.31 -28.13 21.98
N MET A 384 24.48 -28.48 21.43
CA MET A 384 25.71 -28.74 22.19
C MET A 384 26.26 -27.49 22.87
N ASP A 385 26.08 -26.32 22.24
CA ASP A 385 26.48 -25.04 22.83
C ASP A 385 25.39 -24.53 23.79
N CYS A 386 25.70 -24.54 25.09
CA CYS A 386 24.76 -24.12 26.14
C CYS A 386 24.39 -22.63 26.05
N SER A 387 25.21 -21.80 25.41
CA SER A 387 24.99 -20.36 25.26
C SER A 387 24.16 -20.02 24.02
N CYS A 388 23.99 -20.97 23.09
CA CYS A 388 23.18 -20.73 21.88
C CYS A 388 21.71 -20.53 22.24
N THR A 389 21.07 -19.51 21.68
CA THR A 389 19.68 -19.15 21.95
C THR A 389 18.75 -19.38 20.77
N ALA A 390 19.26 -19.27 19.54
CA ALA A 390 18.50 -19.56 18.34
C ALA A 390 19.40 -19.87 17.14
N TYR A 391 18.85 -20.51 16.11
CA TYR A 391 19.55 -20.73 14.84
C TYR A 391 18.62 -20.64 13.62
N THR A 392 19.22 -20.47 12.44
CA THR A 392 18.55 -20.55 11.13
C THR A 392 19.57 -20.81 10.01
N ASN A 393 19.09 -21.01 8.77
CA ASN A 393 19.94 -21.04 7.59
C ASN A 393 20.56 -19.67 7.31
N SER A 394 21.80 -19.56 6.85
CA SER A 394 22.32 -18.25 6.43
C SER A 394 21.87 -17.82 5.03
N ASN A 395 21.47 -18.79 4.21
CA ASN A 395 21.03 -18.61 2.83
C ASN A 395 19.77 -19.43 2.57
N ILE A 396 18.75 -18.86 1.93
CA ILE A 396 17.47 -19.56 1.65
C ILE A 396 17.38 -20.13 0.23
N ASN A 397 18.36 -19.86 -0.64
CA ASN A 397 18.38 -20.38 -1.99
C ASN A 397 18.46 -21.92 -2.00
N ASN A 398 17.88 -22.54 -3.05
CA ASN A 398 17.98 -23.99 -3.31
C ASN A 398 17.57 -24.89 -2.12
N GLY A 399 16.58 -24.48 -1.32
CA GLY A 399 16.09 -25.27 -0.18
C GLY A 399 16.78 -24.95 1.16
N GLY A 400 17.68 -23.98 1.18
CA GLY A 400 18.33 -23.46 2.39
C GLY A 400 19.71 -24.08 2.66
N SER A 401 20.69 -23.23 3.00
CA SER A 401 22.06 -23.65 3.32
C SER A 401 22.75 -22.71 4.31
N GLY A 402 23.83 -23.22 4.90
CA GLY A 402 24.62 -22.53 5.92
C GLY A 402 23.90 -22.42 7.25
N CYS A 403 24.61 -21.90 8.24
CA CYS A 403 24.17 -21.85 9.63
C CYS A 403 24.44 -20.46 10.21
N LEU A 404 23.41 -19.86 10.79
CA LEU A 404 23.49 -18.62 11.55
C LEU A 404 22.90 -18.89 12.94
N MET A 405 23.73 -18.73 13.98
CA MET A 405 23.38 -18.94 15.38
C MET A 405 23.50 -17.63 16.16
N TRP A 406 22.63 -17.47 17.17
CA TRP A 406 22.66 -16.36 18.11
C TRP A 406 23.00 -16.83 19.52
N PHE A 407 23.63 -15.96 20.28
CA PHE A 407 24.02 -16.14 21.68
C PHE A 407 23.49 -14.91 22.44
N GLY A 408 22.78 -15.11 23.55
CA GLY A 408 22.13 -14.00 24.26
C GLY A 408 20.75 -13.58 23.71
N ASP A 409 20.36 -12.35 24.03
CA ASP A 409 19.03 -11.80 23.78
C ASP A 409 18.78 -11.52 22.29
N LEU A 410 17.61 -11.94 21.79
CA LEU A 410 17.24 -11.70 20.39
C LEU A 410 16.55 -10.35 20.25
N ILE A 411 17.13 -9.42 19.51
CA ILE A 411 16.65 -8.02 19.38
C ILE A 411 16.20 -7.73 17.95
N ASP A 412 15.24 -6.80 17.80
CA ASP A 412 14.79 -6.28 16.51
C ASP A 412 14.13 -7.34 15.61
N ILE A 413 13.35 -8.24 16.22
CA ILE A 413 12.53 -9.23 15.51
C ILE A 413 11.20 -8.60 15.10
N GLN A 414 10.82 -8.82 13.85
CA GLN A 414 9.54 -8.44 13.30
C GLN A 414 8.84 -9.67 12.76
N GLY A 415 7.56 -9.87 13.10
CA GLY A 415 6.73 -10.93 12.53
C GLY A 415 5.82 -10.37 11.45
N SER A 416 5.69 -11.08 10.33
CA SER A 416 4.87 -10.61 9.23
C SER A 416 3.62 -11.42 8.98
N VAL A 417 2.59 -10.68 8.57
CA VAL A 417 1.32 -11.22 8.08
C VAL A 417 1.20 -11.02 6.56
N PHE A 418 2.04 -10.17 5.95
CA PHE A 418 1.83 -9.63 4.58
C PHE A 418 3.08 -9.52 3.69
N ARG A 419 4.29 -9.80 4.19
CA ARG A 419 5.53 -9.77 3.40
C ARG A 419 5.81 -11.17 2.88
N ASP A 420 5.54 -11.40 1.59
CA ASP A 420 5.87 -12.67 0.93
C ASP A 420 7.37 -12.97 1.07
N GLY A 421 7.71 -14.13 1.68
CA GLY A 421 9.00 -14.84 1.67
C GLY A 421 9.97 -14.61 2.84
N GLU A 422 9.45 -14.53 4.04
CA GLU A 422 10.27 -14.49 5.23
C GLU A 422 10.82 -15.85 5.66
N GLN A 423 11.82 -15.79 6.54
CA GLN A 423 12.66 -16.90 6.94
C GLN A 423 12.24 -17.43 8.31
N ASP A 424 12.33 -18.74 8.50
CA ASP A 424 12.09 -19.37 9.79
C ASP A 424 13.31 -19.18 10.71
N ILE A 425 13.09 -18.92 12.00
CA ILE A 425 14.11 -19.02 13.05
C ILE A 425 13.69 -20.06 14.09
N TYR A 426 14.66 -20.79 14.63
CA TYR A 426 14.46 -21.85 15.60
C TYR A 426 14.98 -21.39 16.95
N VAL A 427 14.09 -21.11 17.90
CA VAL A 427 14.43 -20.55 19.22
C VAL A 427 14.52 -21.67 20.25
N LYS A 428 15.65 -21.79 20.93
CA LYS A 428 15.94 -22.84 21.92
C LYS A 428 14.98 -22.72 23.10
N MET A 429 14.49 -23.83 23.64
CA MET A 429 13.59 -23.88 24.80
C MET A 429 13.67 -25.24 25.52
N PRO A 430 13.24 -25.32 26.80
CA PRO A 430 13.17 -26.60 27.51
C PRO A 430 12.17 -27.58 26.84
N GLU A 431 12.49 -28.89 26.83
CA GLU A 431 11.59 -29.91 26.25
C GLU A 431 10.22 -29.94 26.93
N SER A 432 10.16 -29.63 28.23
CA SER A 432 8.89 -29.51 28.96
C SER A 432 7.99 -28.43 28.37
N GLU A 433 8.55 -27.28 28.02
CA GLU A 433 7.84 -26.18 27.38
C GLU A 433 7.46 -26.53 25.93
N PHE A 434 8.38 -27.10 25.16
CA PHE A 434 8.11 -27.58 23.82
C PHE A 434 6.99 -28.62 23.78
N ALA A 435 6.97 -29.57 24.72
CA ALA A 435 5.93 -30.58 24.86
C ALA A 435 4.58 -29.95 25.21
N LEU A 436 4.53 -28.92 26.06
CA LEU A 436 3.32 -28.16 26.34
C LEU A 436 2.78 -27.46 25.08
N LEU A 437 3.65 -26.86 24.27
CA LEU A 437 3.27 -26.23 23.00
C LEU A 437 2.74 -27.25 22.00
N ARG A 438 3.42 -28.40 21.86
CA ARG A 438 2.99 -29.51 21.02
C ARG A 438 1.63 -30.06 21.48
N ASN A 439 1.43 -30.22 22.79
CA ASN A 439 0.16 -30.68 23.36
C ASN A 439 -0.96 -29.65 23.20
N ARG A 440 -0.68 -28.35 23.33
CA ARG A 440 -1.65 -27.28 23.02
C ARG A 440 -2.05 -27.31 21.54
N LYS A 441 -1.09 -27.46 20.63
CA LYS A 441 -1.35 -27.61 19.18
C LYS A 441 -2.19 -28.87 18.91
N LYS A 442 -1.84 -30.02 19.51
CA LYS A 442 -2.61 -31.28 19.43
C LYS A 442 -4.01 -31.15 20.01
N LYS A 443 -4.19 -30.54 21.19
CA LYS A 443 -5.52 -30.30 21.80
C LYS A 443 -6.36 -29.34 20.96
N LYS A 444 -5.76 -28.32 20.35
CA LYS A 444 -6.44 -27.41 19.42
C LYS A 444 -6.90 -28.15 18.16
N ALA A 445 -6.05 -29.03 17.61
CA ALA A 445 -6.41 -29.90 16.49
C ALA A 445 -7.51 -30.91 16.87
N LEU A 446 -7.37 -31.60 18.01
CA LEU A 446 -8.34 -32.56 18.51
C LEU A 446 -9.68 -31.90 18.85
N ARG A 447 -9.69 -30.70 19.43
CA ARG A 447 -10.89 -29.90 19.66
C ARG A 447 -11.58 -29.56 18.34
N ASN A 448 -10.82 -29.18 17.30
CA ASN A 448 -11.37 -28.91 15.98
C ASN A 448 -11.92 -30.16 15.27
N ILE A 449 -11.49 -31.37 15.69
CA ILE A 449 -11.99 -32.67 15.19
C ILE A 449 -13.18 -33.17 16.02
N LEU A 450 -13.19 -33.00 17.35
CA LEU A 450 -14.28 -33.46 18.21
C LEU A 450 -15.54 -32.58 18.12
N THR A 451 -15.39 -31.27 17.88
CA THR A 451 -16.53 -30.37 17.75
C THR A 451 -17.51 -30.78 16.64
N PRO A 452 -17.09 -31.14 15.40
CA PRO A 452 -18.01 -31.65 14.39
C PRO A 452 -18.62 -33.01 14.75
N ILE A 453 -17.87 -33.90 15.43
CA ILE A 453 -18.35 -35.23 15.82
C ILE A 453 -19.48 -35.13 16.86
N VAL A 454 -19.28 -34.34 17.91
CA VAL A 454 -20.31 -34.13 18.94
C VAL A 454 -21.52 -33.41 18.36
N SER A 455 -21.33 -32.41 17.49
CA SER A 455 -22.45 -31.78 16.79
C SER A 455 -23.19 -32.74 15.86
N GLY A 456 -22.49 -33.70 15.25
CA GLY A 456 -23.08 -34.75 14.42
C GLY A 456 -23.96 -35.70 15.23
N TRP A 457 -23.49 -36.17 16.39
CA TRP A 457 -24.29 -37.03 17.28
C TRP A 457 -25.53 -36.31 17.84
N VAL A 458 -25.41 -35.04 18.20
CA VAL A 458 -26.56 -34.21 18.62
C VAL A 458 -27.57 -34.09 17.48
N LEU A 459 -27.12 -33.86 16.24
CA LEU A 459 -28.00 -33.82 15.06
C LEU A 459 -28.68 -35.17 14.79
N VAL A 460 -27.99 -36.29 14.99
CA VAL A 460 -28.58 -37.65 14.84
C VAL A 460 -29.63 -37.91 15.92
N ILE A 461 -29.36 -37.56 17.18
CA ILE A 461 -30.34 -37.71 18.28
C ILE A 461 -31.57 -36.81 18.03
N CYS A 462 -31.36 -35.56 17.60
CA CYS A 462 -32.43 -34.65 17.18
C CYS A 462 -33.22 -35.20 15.99
N PHE A 463 -32.56 -35.86 15.02
CA PHE A 463 -33.21 -36.48 13.88
C PHE A 463 -34.02 -37.73 14.26
N VAL A 464 -33.51 -38.56 15.17
CA VAL A 464 -34.21 -39.76 15.66
C VAL A 464 -35.43 -39.36 16.50
N THR A 465 -35.28 -38.39 17.41
CA THR A 465 -36.40 -37.84 18.20
C THR A 465 -37.43 -37.18 17.28
N TRP A 466 -37.01 -36.42 16.27
CA TRP A 466 -37.89 -35.88 15.23
C TRP A 466 -38.63 -36.97 14.45
N CYS A 467 -37.96 -38.06 14.05
CA CYS A 467 -38.58 -39.21 13.39
C CYS A 467 -39.64 -39.91 14.27
N ILE A 468 -39.38 -40.04 15.58
CA ILE A 468 -40.34 -40.60 16.54
C ILE A 468 -41.56 -39.69 16.69
N ILE A 469 -41.35 -38.38 16.79
CA ILE A 469 -42.42 -37.37 16.83
C ILE A 469 -43.23 -37.38 15.52
N LYS A 470 -42.58 -37.53 14.37
CA LYS A 470 -43.20 -37.62 13.04
C LYS A 470 -44.03 -38.91 12.87
N LYS A 471 -43.57 -40.04 13.42
CA LYS A 471 -44.35 -41.30 13.47
C LYS A 471 -45.60 -41.18 14.35
N ARG A 472 -45.52 -40.45 15.48
CA ARG A 472 -46.70 -40.17 16.33
C ARG A 472 -47.68 -39.19 15.68
N LYS A 473 -47.20 -38.23 14.87
CA LYS A 473 -48.06 -37.34 14.06
C LYS A 473 -48.67 -38.02 12.83
N LYS A 474 -48.18 -39.19 12.38
CA LYS A 474 -48.67 -39.90 11.19
C LYS A 474 -50.05 -40.58 11.35
N LYS A 475 -50.66 -40.57 12.54
CA LYS A 475 -52.06 -41.02 12.78
C LYS A 475 -53.11 -39.91 12.68
N ARG A 476 -52.72 -38.66 12.44
CA ARG A 476 -53.60 -37.56 12.04
C ARG A 476 -52.96 -36.87 10.85
N GLY A 477 -53.55 -37.10 9.68
CA GLY A 477 -52.97 -36.72 8.39
C GLY A 477 -52.63 -35.24 8.31
N LEU A 478 -51.35 -34.95 8.03
CA LEU A 478 -50.94 -33.77 7.29
C LEU A 478 -49.56 -34.05 6.69
N LYS A 479 -49.48 -33.88 5.36
CA LYS A 479 -48.23 -33.94 4.59
C LYS A 479 -47.24 -32.94 5.19
N THR A 480 -45.99 -33.35 5.37
CA THR A 480 -44.83 -32.49 5.62
C THR A 480 -43.78 -32.93 4.59
N GLY A 481 -43.50 -32.20 3.52
CA GLY A 481 -43.19 -30.77 3.50
C GLY A 481 -41.68 -30.65 3.34
N ASN A 482 -41.16 -30.97 2.15
CA ASN A 482 -39.93 -30.36 1.66
C ASN A 482 -40.34 -28.94 1.26
N GLU A 483 -40.18 -27.98 2.16
CA GLU A 483 -40.38 -26.55 1.87
C GLU A 483 -39.10 -25.82 2.34
N GLY A 484 -38.45 -24.96 1.57
CA GLY A 484 -38.82 -24.45 0.26
C GLY A 484 -37.63 -23.75 -0.39
N ILE A 485 -37.19 -24.31 -1.52
CA ILE A 485 -36.55 -23.55 -2.59
C ILE A 485 -37.35 -23.91 -3.84
N GLU A 486 -38.36 -23.11 -4.17
CA GLU A 486 -39.10 -23.18 -5.44
C GLU A 486 -38.31 -22.43 -6.53
N LEU A 487 -37.04 -22.80 -6.75
CA LEU A 487 -36.28 -22.27 -7.89
C LEU A 487 -36.09 -23.36 -8.95
N PRO A 488 -36.50 -23.11 -10.21
CA PRO A 488 -36.26 -24.00 -11.33
C PRO A 488 -34.78 -24.35 -11.52
N LEU A 489 -34.48 -25.64 -11.68
CA LEU A 489 -33.19 -26.15 -12.16
C LEU A 489 -33.23 -26.18 -13.69
N PHE A 490 -32.36 -25.42 -14.34
CA PHE A 490 -32.21 -25.43 -15.79
C PHE A 490 -31.18 -26.49 -16.21
N GLN A 491 -31.49 -27.24 -17.26
CA GLN A 491 -30.54 -28.16 -17.89
C GLN A 491 -29.48 -27.36 -18.67
N LEU A 492 -28.23 -27.85 -18.68
CA LEU A 492 -27.11 -27.18 -19.37
C LEU A 492 -27.42 -26.95 -20.86
N GLU A 493 -28.07 -27.90 -21.53
CA GLU A 493 -28.48 -27.77 -22.93
C GLU A 493 -29.42 -26.57 -23.16
N ALA A 494 -30.41 -26.39 -22.28
CA ALA A 494 -31.35 -25.27 -22.38
C ALA A 494 -30.64 -23.91 -22.20
N VAL A 495 -29.69 -23.82 -21.27
CA VAL A 495 -28.91 -22.60 -21.03
C VAL A 495 -27.92 -22.34 -22.18
N THR A 496 -27.30 -23.39 -22.70
CA THR A 496 -26.36 -23.33 -23.83
C THR A 496 -27.09 -22.85 -25.09
N ASN A 497 -28.28 -23.39 -25.38
CA ASN A 497 -29.10 -22.94 -26.50
C ASN A 497 -29.57 -21.50 -26.32
N ALA A 498 -30.04 -21.14 -25.12
CA ALA A 498 -30.51 -19.79 -24.81
C ALA A 498 -29.42 -18.72 -24.98
N THR A 499 -28.15 -19.08 -24.71
CA THR A 499 -26.99 -18.18 -24.82
C THR A 499 -26.24 -18.29 -26.15
N LYS A 500 -26.74 -19.08 -27.11
CA LYS A 500 -26.08 -19.39 -28.39
C LYS A 500 -24.66 -19.95 -28.18
N ASN A 501 -24.59 -21.01 -27.38
CA ASN A 501 -23.35 -21.67 -26.96
C ASN A 501 -22.37 -20.72 -26.26
N PHE A 502 -22.86 -19.90 -25.33
CA PHE A 502 -22.06 -18.90 -24.60
C PHE A 502 -21.26 -17.98 -25.54
N SER A 503 -21.87 -17.55 -26.64
CA SER A 503 -21.23 -16.66 -27.63
C SER A 503 -20.66 -15.41 -26.97
N PHE A 504 -19.44 -15.03 -27.33
CA PHE A 504 -18.80 -13.81 -26.84
C PHE A 504 -19.62 -12.55 -27.16
N THR A 505 -20.38 -12.55 -28.26
CA THR A 505 -21.27 -11.45 -28.64
C THR A 505 -22.45 -11.24 -27.69
N ASN A 506 -22.75 -12.24 -26.84
CA ASN A 506 -23.81 -12.17 -25.84
C ASN A 506 -23.29 -11.76 -24.45
N ILE A 507 -22.00 -11.48 -24.27
CA ILE A 507 -21.47 -11.02 -22.98
C ILE A 507 -21.99 -9.61 -22.69
N ILE A 508 -22.63 -9.45 -21.52
CA ILE A 508 -23.19 -8.16 -21.06
C ILE A 508 -22.44 -7.56 -19.88
N GLY A 509 -21.59 -8.37 -19.22
CA GLY A 509 -20.68 -7.93 -18.18
C GLY A 509 -19.70 -9.03 -17.80
N GLU A 510 -18.52 -8.64 -17.32
CA GLU A 510 -17.49 -9.56 -16.84
C GLU A 510 -16.88 -8.97 -15.56
N GLY A 511 -16.75 -9.79 -14.51
CA GLY A 511 -16.23 -9.37 -13.21
C GLY A 511 -15.50 -10.52 -12.51
N GLY A 512 -15.07 -10.30 -11.26
CA GLY A 512 -14.26 -11.26 -10.49
C GLY A 512 -14.89 -12.64 -10.26
N PHE A 513 -16.18 -12.81 -10.56
CA PHE A 513 -16.93 -14.06 -10.39
C PHE A 513 -17.23 -14.78 -11.72
N GLY A 514 -16.77 -14.25 -12.86
CA GLY A 514 -16.97 -14.82 -14.19
C GLY A 514 -17.90 -13.99 -15.10
N PRO A 515 -18.03 -14.39 -16.38
CA PRO A 515 -18.81 -13.67 -17.38
C PRO A 515 -20.33 -13.82 -17.18
N VAL A 516 -21.06 -12.77 -17.53
CA VAL A 516 -22.52 -12.72 -17.59
C VAL A 516 -22.97 -12.63 -19.04
N TYR A 517 -23.79 -13.58 -19.47
CA TYR A 517 -24.32 -13.66 -20.84
C TYR A 517 -25.78 -13.25 -20.88
N ARG A 518 -26.18 -12.51 -21.91
CA ARG A 518 -27.58 -12.38 -22.30
C ARG A 518 -28.02 -13.67 -22.99
N GLY A 519 -29.17 -14.18 -22.58
CA GLY A 519 -29.82 -15.31 -23.23
C GLY A 519 -31.30 -15.06 -23.47
N GLN A 520 -31.90 -15.89 -24.31
CA GLN A 520 -33.34 -15.92 -24.51
C GLN A 520 -33.80 -17.38 -24.41
N LEU A 521 -34.68 -17.66 -23.44
CA LEU A 521 -35.27 -18.98 -23.29
C LEU A 521 -36.18 -19.29 -24.50
N SER A 522 -36.45 -20.57 -24.74
CA SER A 522 -37.40 -21.01 -25.79
C SER A 522 -38.81 -20.43 -25.64
N SER A 523 -39.16 -20.01 -24.42
CA SER A 523 -40.39 -19.28 -24.08
C SER A 523 -40.39 -17.81 -24.53
N GLY A 524 -39.29 -17.29 -25.07
CA GLY A 524 -39.12 -15.89 -25.46
C GLY A 524 -38.63 -14.97 -24.34
N VAL A 525 -38.56 -15.45 -23.10
CA VAL A 525 -38.13 -14.67 -21.93
C VAL A 525 -36.62 -14.39 -21.99
N GLU A 526 -36.26 -13.11 -21.87
CA GLU A 526 -34.86 -12.67 -21.79
C GLU A 526 -34.28 -12.90 -20.40
N ILE A 527 -33.07 -13.44 -20.36
CA ILE A 527 -32.38 -13.83 -19.13
C ILE A 527 -30.94 -13.34 -19.12
N ALA A 528 -30.40 -13.16 -17.92
CA ALA A 528 -28.97 -12.95 -17.69
C ALA A 528 -28.38 -14.19 -17.01
N VAL A 529 -27.38 -14.82 -17.64
CA VAL A 529 -26.73 -16.04 -17.19
C VAL A 529 -25.35 -15.71 -16.66
N LYS A 530 -25.17 -15.69 -15.33
CA LYS A 530 -23.88 -15.52 -14.68
C LYS A 530 -23.21 -16.89 -14.58
N ARG A 531 -22.17 -17.12 -15.38
CA ARG A 531 -21.40 -18.37 -15.40
C ARG A 531 -20.18 -18.22 -14.49
N LEU A 532 -20.12 -19.03 -13.43
CA LEU A 532 -19.07 -18.89 -12.43
C LEU A 532 -17.74 -19.48 -12.91
N SER A 533 -16.63 -18.80 -12.60
CA SER A 533 -15.29 -19.23 -13.02
C SER A 533 -14.87 -20.57 -12.40
N ARG A 534 -14.26 -21.43 -13.24
CA ARG A 534 -13.77 -22.77 -12.88
C ARG A 534 -12.55 -22.75 -11.95
N ASP A 535 -11.72 -21.71 -12.03
CA ASP A 535 -10.41 -21.64 -11.37
C ASP A 535 -10.46 -21.00 -9.96
N SER A 536 -11.64 -20.59 -9.50
CA SER A 536 -11.79 -19.95 -8.19
C SER A 536 -12.22 -20.97 -7.12
N GLY A 537 -11.34 -21.28 -6.17
CA GLY A 537 -11.69 -22.09 -4.98
C GLY A 537 -12.81 -21.48 -4.10
N GLN A 538 -13.23 -20.24 -4.40
CA GLN A 538 -14.29 -19.49 -3.72
C GLN A 538 -15.69 -19.68 -4.37
N GLY A 539 -15.75 -20.05 -5.66
CA GLY A 539 -16.99 -20.01 -6.45
C GLY A 539 -18.11 -20.95 -5.98
N LEU A 540 -17.81 -22.10 -5.36
CA LEU A 540 -18.87 -23.00 -4.84
C LEU A 540 -19.57 -22.43 -3.61
N GLY A 541 -18.83 -21.77 -2.73
CA GLY A 541 -19.36 -21.20 -1.50
C GLY A 541 -20.27 -20.00 -1.79
N GLU A 542 -19.83 -19.13 -2.70
CA GLU A 542 -20.58 -17.95 -3.13
C GLU A 542 -21.82 -18.34 -3.95
N PHE A 543 -21.70 -19.33 -4.85
CA PHE A 543 -22.85 -19.91 -5.56
C PHE A 543 -23.95 -20.39 -4.59
N LYS A 544 -23.58 -21.23 -3.63
CA LYS A 544 -24.54 -21.76 -2.64
C LYS A 544 -25.14 -20.64 -1.81
N ASN A 545 -24.33 -19.67 -1.40
CA ASN A 545 -24.78 -18.54 -0.60
C ASN A 545 -25.78 -17.68 -1.38
N GLU A 546 -25.48 -17.37 -2.64
CA GLU A 546 -26.33 -16.57 -3.52
C GLU A 546 -27.67 -17.29 -3.76
N VAL A 547 -27.67 -18.57 -4.14
CA VAL A 547 -28.92 -19.37 -4.32
C VAL A 547 -29.75 -19.42 -3.03
N ILE A 548 -29.14 -19.68 -1.88
CA ILE A 548 -29.87 -19.82 -0.61
C ILE A 548 -30.47 -18.49 -0.16
N LEU A 549 -29.74 -17.39 -0.29
CA LEU A 549 -30.21 -16.08 0.17
C LEU A 549 -31.22 -15.48 -0.80
N ILE A 550 -30.89 -15.35 -2.09
CA ILE A 550 -31.78 -14.67 -3.04
C ILE A 550 -33.08 -15.42 -3.29
N SER A 551 -33.10 -16.76 -3.19
CA SER A 551 -34.32 -17.55 -3.31
C SER A 551 -35.39 -17.21 -2.26
N ARG A 552 -34.97 -16.61 -1.14
CA ARG A 552 -35.83 -16.26 0.00
C ARG A 552 -36.16 -14.77 0.03
N LEU A 553 -35.69 -14.00 -0.94
CA LEU A 553 -35.86 -12.56 -1.01
C LEU A 553 -36.75 -12.20 -2.18
N GLN A 554 -37.81 -11.45 -1.90
CA GLN A 554 -38.70 -10.89 -2.90
C GLN A 554 -39.01 -9.46 -2.53
N HIS A 555 -38.48 -8.55 -3.33
CA HIS A 555 -38.73 -7.12 -3.19
C HIS A 555 -38.52 -6.43 -4.54
N ARG A 556 -39.29 -5.37 -4.81
CA ARG A 556 -39.23 -4.65 -6.10
C ARG A 556 -37.83 -4.09 -6.42
N ASN A 557 -37.08 -3.72 -5.38
CA ASN A 557 -35.72 -3.18 -5.48
C ASN A 557 -34.60 -4.21 -5.29
N LEU A 558 -34.89 -5.51 -5.46
CA LEU A 558 -33.91 -6.59 -5.51
C LEU A 558 -34.01 -7.30 -6.86
N VAL A 559 -32.88 -7.79 -7.39
CA VAL A 559 -32.87 -8.60 -8.62
C VAL A 559 -33.47 -9.97 -8.32
N ARG A 560 -34.37 -10.44 -9.19
CA ARG A 560 -34.98 -11.77 -9.04
C ARG A 560 -34.13 -12.87 -9.68
N LEU A 561 -33.76 -13.87 -8.90
CA LEU A 561 -33.20 -15.12 -9.44
C LEU A 561 -34.36 -15.96 -10.03
N LEU A 562 -34.24 -16.34 -11.29
CA LEU A 562 -35.21 -17.16 -12.01
C LEU A 562 -34.93 -18.65 -11.88
N GLY A 563 -33.67 -19.01 -11.65
CA GLY A 563 -33.24 -20.39 -11.46
C GLY A 563 -31.72 -20.53 -11.49
N TYR A 564 -31.26 -21.76 -11.49
CA TYR A 564 -29.82 -22.06 -11.53
C TYR A 564 -29.56 -23.31 -12.39
N CYS A 565 -28.32 -23.46 -12.85
CA CYS A 565 -27.85 -24.64 -13.58
C CYS A 565 -26.68 -25.26 -12.80
N LEU A 566 -26.75 -26.57 -12.61
CA LEU A 566 -25.70 -27.40 -12.01
C LEU A 566 -25.53 -28.64 -12.87
N ASP A 567 -24.41 -28.72 -13.59
CA ASP A 567 -24.07 -29.88 -14.41
C ASP A 567 -22.55 -30.11 -14.41
N GLY A 568 -22.10 -31.20 -13.79
CA GLY A 568 -20.68 -31.44 -13.50
C GLY A 568 -20.05 -30.27 -12.72
N ASP A 569 -19.03 -29.65 -13.32
CA ASP A 569 -18.34 -28.47 -12.78
C ASP A 569 -18.96 -27.13 -13.21
N GLU A 570 -19.97 -27.13 -14.07
CA GLU A 570 -20.67 -25.93 -14.50
C GLU A 570 -21.67 -25.45 -13.44
N ARG A 571 -21.50 -24.18 -13.04
CA ARG A 571 -22.36 -23.52 -12.05
C ARG A 571 -22.80 -22.19 -12.62
N MET A 572 -24.11 -22.05 -12.83
CA MET A 572 -24.67 -20.84 -13.42
C MET A 572 -25.89 -20.36 -12.66
N LEU A 573 -26.02 -19.04 -12.54
CA LEU A 573 -27.18 -18.36 -11.96
C LEU A 573 -27.94 -17.67 -13.08
N ILE A 574 -29.25 -17.90 -13.15
CA ILE A 574 -30.14 -17.34 -14.18
C ILE A 574 -31.00 -16.26 -13.54
N TYR A 575 -30.75 -15.01 -13.91
CA TYR A 575 -31.46 -13.82 -13.45
C TYR A 575 -32.41 -13.27 -14.51
N GLU A 576 -33.38 -12.46 -14.08
CA GLU A 576 -34.09 -11.56 -15.00
C GLU A 576 -33.10 -10.62 -15.69
N TYR A 577 -33.27 -10.42 -16.99
CA TYR A 577 -32.43 -9.51 -17.75
C TYR A 577 -32.75 -8.04 -17.43
N MET A 578 -31.71 -7.25 -17.16
CA MET A 578 -31.82 -5.82 -16.85
C MET A 578 -31.44 -4.99 -18.07
N LEU A 579 -32.44 -4.41 -18.73
CA LEU A 579 -32.27 -3.67 -19.99
C LEU A 579 -31.30 -2.49 -19.87
N ASN A 580 -31.34 -1.76 -18.76
CA ASN A 580 -30.52 -0.58 -18.54
C ASN A 580 -29.18 -0.89 -17.83
N ARG A 581 -28.78 -2.15 -17.71
CA ARG A 581 -27.49 -2.54 -17.09
C ARG A 581 -27.33 -1.97 -15.66
N SER A 582 -26.11 -1.71 -15.22
CA SER A 582 -25.76 -1.25 -13.88
C SER A 582 -25.69 0.28 -13.78
N LEU A 583 -25.93 0.82 -12.58
CA LEU A 583 -25.94 2.26 -12.31
C LEU A 583 -24.61 2.95 -12.67
N ASN A 584 -23.48 2.26 -12.44
CA ASN A 584 -22.14 2.76 -12.81
C ASN A 584 -21.99 3.10 -14.30
N TYR A 585 -22.78 2.48 -15.18
CA TYR A 585 -22.80 2.73 -16.61
C TYR A 585 -23.32 4.13 -16.93
N PHE A 586 -24.21 4.67 -16.09
CA PHE A 586 -24.76 6.01 -16.27
C PHE A 586 -23.96 7.06 -15.50
N ILE A 587 -23.65 6.83 -14.23
CA ILE A 587 -23.21 7.90 -13.33
C ILE A 587 -21.72 8.26 -13.45
N PHE A 588 -20.90 7.50 -14.17
CA PHE A 588 -19.47 7.78 -14.33
C PHE A 588 -19.03 8.04 -15.78
N ASP A 589 -19.87 7.72 -16.77
CA ASP A 589 -19.57 7.96 -18.19
C ASP A 589 -20.10 9.35 -18.60
N GLN A 590 -19.19 10.26 -18.94
CA GLN A 590 -19.52 11.66 -19.22
C GLN A 590 -20.54 11.84 -20.36
N SER A 591 -20.61 10.89 -21.30
CA SER A 591 -21.59 10.91 -22.39
C SER A 591 -22.99 10.46 -21.97
N ARG A 592 -23.09 9.68 -20.87
CA ARG A 592 -24.33 9.02 -20.40
C ARG A 592 -24.91 9.63 -19.14
N LYS A 593 -24.13 10.36 -18.34
CA LYS A 593 -24.60 11.01 -17.09
C LYS A 593 -25.84 11.89 -17.29
N LYS A 594 -25.95 12.53 -18.47
CA LYS A 594 -27.10 13.37 -18.87
C LYS A 594 -28.39 12.56 -19.10
N LEU A 595 -28.30 11.26 -19.32
CA LEU A 595 -29.45 10.37 -19.50
C LEU A 595 -30.17 10.05 -18.17
N LEU A 596 -29.58 10.43 -17.04
CA LEU A 596 -30.11 10.18 -15.72
C LEU A 596 -30.26 11.50 -14.93
N PRO A 597 -31.36 12.25 -15.17
CA PRO A 597 -31.61 13.55 -14.53
C PRO A 597 -31.85 13.38 -13.02
N TRP A 598 -31.83 14.50 -12.28
CA TRP A 598 -31.87 14.46 -10.81
C TRP A 598 -33.06 13.67 -10.25
N LYS A 599 -34.26 13.86 -10.81
CA LYS A 599 -35.46 13.12 -10.40
C LYS A 599 -35.23 11.61 -10.38
N ASN A 600 -34.62 11.05 -11.45
CA ASN A 600 -34.32 9.64 -11.52
C ASN A 600 -33.23 9.23 -10.52
N ARG A 601 -32.19 10.04 -10.33
CA ARG A 601 -31.14 9.76 -9.34
C ARG A 601 -31.70 9.72 -7.91
N PHE A 602 -32.63 10.61 -7.59
CA PHE A 602 -33.29 10.66 -6.29
C PHE A 602 -34.21 9.46 -6.07
N GLU A 603 -35.02 9.08 -7.06
CA GLU A 603 -35.83 7.85 -6.99
C GLU A 603 -34.96 6.59 -6.88
N ILE A 604 -33.80 6.57 -7.55
CA ILE A 604 -32.82 5.50 -7.42
C ILE A 604 -32.26 5.44 -5.98
N ALA A 605 -31.84 6.59 -5.41
CA ALA A 605 -31.38 6.67 -4.03
C ALA A 605 -32.44 6.13 -3.03
N LEU A 606 -33.70 6.50 -3.23
CA LEU A 606 -34.81 6.04 -2.41
C LEU A 606 -35.11 4.56 -2.59
N GLY A 607 -35.09 4.07 -3.84
CA GLY A 607 -35.28 2.66 -4.16
C GLY A 607 -34.19 1.74 -3.59
N ILE A 608 -32.92 2.16 -3.65
CA ILE A 608 -31.81 1.44 -3.00
C ILE A 608 -32.02 1.42 -1.49
N SER A 609 -32.39 2.56 -0.90
CA SER A 609 -32.64 2.67 0.55
C SER A 609 -33.78 1.76 1.01
N ARG A 610 -34.87 1.65 0.23
CA ARG A 610 -35.99 0.72 0.47
C ARG A 610 -35.56 -0.74 0.33
N GLY A 611 -34.77 -1.06 -0.69
CA GLY A 611 -34.22 -2.41 -0.89
C GLY A 611 -33.34 -2.83 0.29
N LEU A 612 -32.51 -1.93 0.80
CA LEU A 612 -31.62 -2.21 1.93
C LEU A 612 -32.38 -2.27 3.27
N LEU A 613 -33.41 -1.43 3.46
CA LEU A 613 -34.34 -1.53 4.59
C LEU A 613 -34.98 -2.92 4.64
N TYR A 614 -35.47 -3.40 3.50
CA TYR A 614 -36.04 -4.75 3.41
C TYR A 614 -35.04 -5.81 3.85
N LEU A 615 -33.79 -5.78 3.36
CA LEU A 615 -32.76 -6.74 3.75
C LEU A 615 -32.44 -6.71 5.26
N HIS A 616 -32.47 -5.53 5.89
CA HIS A 616 -32.06 -5.36 7.28
C HIS A 616 -33.17 -5.65 8.29
N GLN A 617 -34.43 -5.37 7.94
CA GLN A 617 -35.55 -5.36 8.88
C GLN A 617 -36.78 -6.15 8.41
N ASP A 618 -37.20 -6.01 7.14
CA ASP A 618 -38.49 -6.53 6.69
C ASP A 618 -38.42 -7.94 6.09
N SER A 619 -37.23 -8.43 5.74
CA SER A 619 -37.03 -9.80 5.28
C SER A 619 -37.03 -10.80 6.44
N ARG A 620 -37.42 -12.05 6.14
CA ARG A 620 -37.47 -13.15 7.12
C ARG A 620 -36.13 -13.40 7.82
N LEU A 621 -35.03 -13.14 7.13
CA LEU A 621 -33.68 -13.17 7.68
C LEU A 621 -33.12 -11.76 7.60
N ARG A 622 -32.40 -11.32 8.64
CA ARG A 622 -31.63 -10.09 8.57
C ARG A 622 -30.38 -10.34 7.74
N ILE A 623 -30.24 -9.68 6.60
CA ILE A 623 -29.16 -9.90 5.64
C ILE A 623 -28.27 -8.66 5.54
N ILE A 624 -26.97 -8.86 5.69
CA ILE A 624 -25.94 -7.85 5.44
C ILE A 624 -25.32 -8.12 4.07
N HIS A 625 -25.41 -7.15 3.17
CA HIS A 625 -24.97 -7.28 1.78
C HIS A 625 -23.45 -7.33 1.66
N ARG A 626 -22.74 -6.42 2.33
CA ARG A 626 -21.26 -6.27 2.40
C ARG A 626 -20.55 -5.89 1.09
N ASP A 627 -21.22 -5.92 -0.07
CA ASP A 627 -20.68 -5.40 -1.34
C ASP A 627 -21.62 -4.44 -2.05
N LEU A 628 -22.24 -3.51 -1.32
CA LEU A 628 -23.13 -2.52 -1.94
C LEU A 628 -22.31 -1.43 -2.65
N LYS A 629 -22.47 -1.31 -3.97
CA LYS A 629 -21.75 -0.35 -4.83
C LYS A 629 -22.54 -0.06 -6.11
N ALA A 630 -22.17 1.00 -6.84
CA ALA A 630 -22.86 1.39 -8.08
C ALA A 630 -22.86 0.29 -9.16
N GLY A 631 -21.82 -0.56 -9.21
CA GLY A 631 -21.77 -1.70 -10.12
C GLY A 631 -22.76 -2.82 -9.80
N ASN A 632 -23.21 -2.92 -8.55
CA ASN A 632 -24.16 -3.94 -8.08
C ASN A 632 -25.61 -3.44 -8.00
N ILE A 633 -25.87 -2.19 -8.42
CA ILE A 633 -27.23 -1.68 -8.61
C ILE A 633 -27.58 -1.81 -10.09
N LEU A 634 -28.50 -2.69 -10.44
CA LEU A 634 -29.02 -2.82 -11.80
C LEU A 634 -30.27 -1.97 -11.99
N LEU A 635 -30.53 -1.55 -13.22
CA LEU A 635 -31.68 -0.73 -13.60
C LEU A 635 -32.58 -1.51 -14.57
N ASP A 636 -33.86 -1.58 -14.23
CA ASP A 636 -34.88 -2.15 -15.13
C ASP A 636 -35.24 -1.17 -16.27
N SER A 637 -36.19 -1.53 -17.13
CA SER A 637 -36.63 -0.70 -18.27
C SER A 637 -37.15 0.68 -17.87
N GLU A 638 -37.63 0.84 -16.64
CA GLU A 638 -38.19 2.08 -16.10
C GLU A 638 -37.17 2.86 -15.24
N LEU A 639 -35.92 2.41 -15.21
CA LEU A 639 -34.83 2.95 -14.39
C LEU A 639 -35.05 2.76 -12.87
N ASN A 640 -35.88 1.80 -12.46
CA ASN A 640 -35.98 1.43 -11.04
C ASN A 640 -34.75 0.64 -10.61
N PRO A 641 -34.16 0.92 -9.43
CA PRO A 641 -32.97 0.24 -8.96
C PRO A 641 -33.29 -1.14 -8.38
N LYS A 642 -32.42 -2.11 -8.69
CA LYS A 642 -32.43 -3.46 -8.14
C LYS A 642 -31.04 -3.84 -7.62
N ILE A 643 -30.94 -4.11 -6.32
CA ILE A 643 -29.70 -4.58 -5.69
C ILE A 643 -29.42 -6.02 -6.14
N SER A 644 -28.17 -6.29 -6.50
CA SER A 644 -27.69 -7.57 -7.03
C SER A 644 -26.39 -8.02 -6.36
N ASP A 645 -25.93 -9.23 -6.67
CA ASP A 645 -24.67 -9.84 -6.22
C ASP A 645 -24.59 -10.16 -4.72
N PHE A 646 -25.34 -11.19 -4.31
CA PHE A 646 -25.41 -11.66 -2.92
C PHE A 646 -24.35 -12.72 -2.58
N GLY A 647 -23.38 -12.94 -3.47
CA GLY A 647 -22.35 -13.99 -3.32
C GLY A 647 -21.62 -13.94 -1.97
N ILE A 648 -21.37 -12.74 -1.45
CA ILE A 648 -20.66 -12.52 -0.19
C ILE A 648 -21.57 -12.08 0.98
N ALA A 649 -22.88 -12.03 0.79
CA ALA A 649 -23.83 -11.58 1.82
C ALA A 649 -23.88 -12.54 3.02
N LYS A 650 -24.33 -12.06 4.17
CA LYS A 650 -24.44 -12.85 5.41
C LYS A 650 -25.80 -12.65 6.07
N SER A 651 -26.44 -13.74 6.51
CA SER A 651 -27.65 -13.67 7.32
C SER A 651 -27.34 -13.79 8.81
N PHE A 652 -28.03 -13.01 9.64
CA PHE A 652 -28.09 -13.21 11.09
C PHE A 652 -29.36 -13.99 11.46
N GLU A 653 -29.23 -14.90 12.42
CA GLU A 653 -30.34 -15.63 13.04
C GLU A 653 -30.52 -15.13 14.49
N GLY A 654 -31.77 -14.95 14.92
CA GLY A 654 -32.11 -14.44 16.27
C GLY A 654 -31.69 -12.99 16.52
N ASP A 655 -31.29 -12.68 17.76
CA ASP A 655 -30.99 -11.30 18.22
C ASP A 655 -29.57 -10.83 17.87
N GLN A 656 -28.86 -11.50 16.96
CA GLN A 656 -27.51 -11.08 16.57
C GLN A 656 -27.54 -9.74 15.82
N MET A 657 -26.83 -8.75 16.38
CA MET A 657 -26.74 -7.39 15.84
C MET A 657 -25.45 -7.14 15.05
N GLN A 658 -24.40 -7.94 15.27
CA GLN A 658 -23.09 -7.79 14.65
C GLN A 658 -22.38 -9.14 14.49
N GLY A 659 -21.51 -9.24 13.48
CA GLY A 659 -20.71 -10.42 13.18
C GLY A 659 -19.24 -10.07 12.96
N LYS A 660 -18.35 -11.03 13.19
CA LYS A 660 -16.90 -10.88 12.94
C LYS A 660 -16.41 -11.93 11.97
N THR A 661 -15.64 -11.52 10.96
CA THR A 661 -15.02 -12.40 9.98
C THR A 661 -13.50 -12.19 9.94
N LYS A 662 -12.76 -13.26 9.73
CA LYS A 662 -11.31 -13.20 9.45
C LYS A 662 -11.01 -12.93 7.97
N ARG A 663 -11.98 -13.17 7.10
CA ARG A 663 -11.92 -12.93 5.65
C ARG A 663 -12.75 -11.69 5.34
N VAL A 664 -12.07 -10.55 5.21
CA VAL A 664 -12.65 -9.27 4.77
C VAL A 664 -12.69 -9.29 3.24
N ILE A 665 -13.89 -9.19 2.68
CA ILE A 665 -14.14 -9.26 1.24
C ILE A 665 -15.24 -8.26 0.90
N GLY A 666 -15.07 -7.50 -0.16
CA GLY A 666 -15.96 -6.40 -0.55
C GLY A 666 -15.19 -5.35 -1.34
N THR A 667 -15.88 -4.37 -1.88
CA THR A 667 -15.27 -3.35 -2.76
C THR A 667 -14.66 -2.21 -1.95
N TYR A 668 -13.36 -1.98 -2.16
CA TYR A 668 -12.64 -0.86 -1.57
C TYR A 668 -13.26 0.48 -2.00
N GLY A 669 -13.31 1.46 -1.10
CA GLY A 669 -14.11 2.69 -1.31
C GLY A 669 -15.50 2.64 -0.70
N TYR A 670 -16.12 1.45 -0.57
CA TYR A 670 -17.47 1.30 -0.02
C TYR A 670 -17.48 0.62 1.35
N MET A 671 -16.38 -0.02 1.76
CA MET A 671 -16.30 -0.71 3.05
C MET A 671 -16.21 0.27 4.21
N SER A 672 -17.08 0.09 5.22
CA SER A 672 -17.00 0.84 6.48
C SER A 672 -15.68 0.61 7.23
N PRO A 673 -15.17 1.60 7.99
CA PRO A 673 -13.91 1.48 8.74
C PRO A 673 -13.83 0.23 9.62
N GLU A 674 -14.85 -0.06 10.42
CA GLU A 674 -14.87 -1.20 11.33
C GLU A 674 -14.87 -2.57 10.60
N TYR A 675 -15.41 -2.60 9.38
CA TYR A 675 -15.38 -3.79 8.54
C TYR A 675 -14.01 -3.97 7.87
N ALA A 676 -13.47 -2.89 7.30
CA ALA A 676 -12.16 -2.90 6.66
C ALA A 676 -11.02 -3.23 7.65
N PHE A 677 -11.03 -2.61 8.84
CA PHE A 677 -9.95 -2.73 9.82
C PHE A 677 -10.10 -3.92 10.78
N ARG A 678 -11.33 -4.22 11.23
CA ARG A 678 -11.57 -5.22 12.30
C ARG A 678 -12.33 -6.44 11.83
N GLY A 679 -12.72 -6.50 10.54
CA GLY A 679 -13.58 -7.55 9.99
C GLY A 679 -14.96 -7.62 10.65
N THR A 680 -15.39 -6.54 11.32
CA THR A 680 -16.67 -6.49 12.02
C THR A 680 -17.72 -5.94 11.07
N TYR A 681 -18.79 -6.68 10.81
CA TYR A 681 -19.87 -6.26 9.92
C TYR A 681 -21.20 -6.26 10.65
N SER A 682 -22.04 -5.29 10.31
CA SER A 682 -23.41 -5.14 10.80
C SER A 682 -24.26 -4.44 9.76
N VAL A 683 -25.54 -4.20 10.08
CA VAL A 683 -26.41 -3.32 9.27
C VAL A 683 -25.79 -1.94 9.03
N LYS A 684 -25.00 -1.42 9.99
CA LYS A 684 -24.32 -0.12 9.88
C LYS A 684 -23.18 -0.12 8.87
N SER A 685 -22.64 -1.29 8.53
CA SER A 685 -21.61 -1.42 7.49
C SER A 685 -22.21 -1.19 6.10
N ASP A 686 -23.40 -1.73 5.82
CA ASP A 686 -24.11 -1.45 4.56
C ASP A 686 -24.64 -0.01 4.50
N VAL A 687 -25.05 0.56 5.65
CA VAL A 687 -25.44 1.99 5.73
C VAL A 687 -24.28 2.89 5.30
N PHE A 688 -23.05 2.58 5.71
CA PHE A 688 -21.87 3.30 5.24
C PHE A 688 -21.70 3.20 3.72
N SER A 689 -21.79 1.99 3.16
CA SER A 689 -21.68 1.77 1.72
C SER A 689 -22.77 2.53 0.93
N LEU A 690 -23.99 2.60 1.47
CA LEU A 690 -25.07 3.42 0.92
C LEU A 690 -24.70 4.90 0.92
N GLY A 691 -24.15 5.42 2.03
CA GLY A 691 -23.73 6.83 2.11
C GLY A 691 -22.71 7.20 1.03
N VAL A 692 -21.73 6.33 0.77
CA VAL A 692 -20.79 6.51 -0.35
C VAL A 692 -21.54 6.56 -1.68
N LEU A 693 -22.44 5.60 -1.93
CA LEU A 693 -23.22 5.51 -3.16
C LEU A 693 -24.11 6.74 -3.40
N LEU A 694 -24.65 7.35 -2.34
CA LEU A 694 -25.42 8.60 -2.42
C LEU A 694 -24.54 9.78 -2.84
N LEU A 695 -23.32 9.91 -2.30
CA LEU A 695 -22.38 10.93 -2.72
C LEU A 695 -21.96 10.75 -4.19
N GLU A 696 -21.79 9.51 -4.65
CA GLU A 696 -21.50 9.22 -6.07
C GLU A 696 -22.69 9.57 -6.99
N LEU A 697 -23.92 9.34 -6.54
CA LEU A 697 -25.14 9.74 -7.28
C LEU A 697 -25.23 11.26 -7.43
N VAL A 698 -24.92 12.01 -6.38
CA VAL A 698 -24.94 13.48 -6.38
C VAL A 698 -23.81 14.05 -7.23
N SER A 699 -22.58 13.57 -7.03
CA SER A 699 -21.38 14.16 -7.64
C SER A 699 -21.07 13.63 -9.05
N GLY A 700 -21.59 12.45 -9.41
CA GLY A 700 -21.17 11.74 -10.61
C GLY A 700 -19.66 11.39 -10.62
N ARG A 701 -19.00 11.44 -9.46
CA ARG A 701 -17.57 11.12 -9.28
C ARG A 701 -17.44 9.80 -8.56
N ARG A 702 -16.47 8.97 -8.97
CA ARG A 702 -16.15 7.71 -8.25
C ARG A 702 -15.46 8.04 -6.95
N ASN A 703 -15.77 7.31 -5.88
CA ASN A 703 -14.99 7.38 -4.66
C ASN A 703 -13.61 6.73 -4.87
N ARG A 704 -12.60 7.52 -5.27
CA ARG A 704 -11.20 7.08 -5.35
C ARG A 704 -10.51 7.38 -4.03
N ILE A 705 -10.06 6.34 -3.32
CA ILE A 705 -9.25 6.49 -2.09
C ILE A 705 -7.77 6.76 -2.44
N LEU A 706 -7.32 6.45 -3.68
CA LEU A 706 -5.90 6.53 -4.08
C LEU A 706 -5.78 6.95 -5.55
N ASP A 707 -5.71 8.26 -5.78
CA ASP A 707 -5.17 8.88 -7.01
C ASP A 707 -4.71 10.29 -6.60
N HIS A 708 -3.45 10.41 -6.16
CA HIS A 708 -2.90 11.67 -5.65
C HIS A 708 -2.24 12.46 -6.79
N SER A 709 -3.06 13.10 -7.63
CA SER A 709 -2.54 14.08 -8.60
C SER A 709 -3.29 15.41 -8.62
N ASP A 710 -4.21 15.65 -7.69
CA ASP A 710 -4.69 17.01 -7.42
C ASP A 710 -4.97 17.12 -5.93
N GLN A 711 -4.66 18.28 -5.35
CA GLN A 711 -5.18 18.67 -4.04
C GLN A 711 -6.69 18.39 -4.06
N HIS A 712 -7.17 17.46 -3.22
CA HIS A 712 -8.53 17.28 -2.71
C HIS A 712 -8.74 15.81 -2.31
N GLU A 713 -8.77 15.60 -1.00
CA GLU A 713 -9.46 14.59 -0.20
C GLU A 713 -10.37 13.59 -0.94
N SER A 714 -10.41 12.33 -0.47
CA SER A 714 -11.42 11.33 -0.85
C SER A 714 -12.82 11.95 -1.00
N LEU A 715 -13.70 11.42 -1.86
CA LEU A 715 -15.04 12.01 -2.12
C LEU A 715 -15.81 12.33 -0.82
N LEU A 716 -15.63 11.50 0.22
CA LEU A 716 -16.21 11.68 1.54
C LEU A 716 -15.66 12.92 2.26
N GLY A 717 -14.36 13.16 2.14
CA GLY A 717 -13.71 14.34 2.69
C GLY A 717 -14.05 15.61 1.94
N HIS A 718 -13.99 15.59 0.61
CA HIS A 718 -14.40 16.74 -0.19
C HIS A 718 -15.85 17.14 0.10
N ALA A 719 -16.76 16.17 0.22
CA ALA A 719 -18.15 16.42 0.62
C ALA A 719 -18.27 16.99 2.04
N TRP A 720 -17.40 16.56 2.97
CA TRP A 720 -17.37 17.04 4.35
C TRP A 720 -16.84 18.48 4.46
N LEU A 721 -15.78 18.83 3.74
CA LEU A 721 -15.28 20.22 3.67
C LEU A 721 -16.36 21.15 3.10
N LEU A 722 -16.92 20.80 1.94
CA LEU A 722 -17.98 21.60 1.32
C LEU A 722 -19.20 21.75 2.24
N TRP A 723 -19.54 20.72 3.02
CA TRP A 723 -20.61 20.82 4.02
C TRP A 723 -20.28 21.82 5.13
N ASN A 724 -19.06 21.77 5.68
CA ASN A 724 -18.64 22.67 6.77
C ASN A 724 -18.42 24.12 6.32
N GLU A 725 -18.14 24.34 5.03
CA GLU A 725 -17.99 25.67 4.43
C GLU A 725 -19.32 26.26 3.93
N ASP A 726 -20.47 25.61 4.19
CA ASP A 726 -21.79 25.99 3.66
C ASP A 726 -21.85 26.02 2.11
N LYS A 727 -21.02 25.20 1.45
CA LYS A 727 -20.89 25.06 -0.01
C LYS A 727 -21.33 23.69 -0.54
N ALA A 728 -22.18 22.97 0.19
CA ALA A 728 -22.56 21.59 -0.15
C ALA A 728 -23.08 21.42 -1.58
N LEU A 729 -23.76 22.42 -2.15
CA LEU A 729 -24.26 22.38 -3.54
C LEU A 729 -23.15 22.31 -4.60
N GLU A 730 -21.91 22.73 -4.29
CA GLU A 730 -20.76 22.63 -5.19
C GLU A 730 -20.33 21.17 -5.45
N LEU A 731 -20.77 20.24 -4.61
CA LEU A 731 -20.52 18.81 -4.79
C LEU A 731 -21.29 18.22 -5.99
N MET A 732 -22.40 18.85 -6.38
CA MET A 732 -23.33 18.35 -7.39
C MET A 732 -22.69 18.30 -8.79
N ASP A 733 -22.94 17.21 -9.53
CA ASP A 733 -22.50 17.10 -10.92
C ASP A 733 -23.14 18.21 -11.77
N GLU A 734 -22.34 18.89 -12.60
CA GLU A 734 -22.81 19.99 -13.44
C GLU A 734 -23.98 19.60 -14.36
N CYS A 735 -24.07 18.32 -14.78
CA CYS A 735 -25.18 17.86 -15.61
C CYS A 735 -26.54 17.89 -14.90
N LEU A 736 -26.58 18.11 -13.59
CA LEU A 736 -27.80 18.16 -12.80
C LEU A 736 -28.34 19.59 -12.59
N LYS A 737 -27.57 20.64 -12.93
CA LYS A 737 -27.90 22.06 -12.70
C LYS A 737 -29.28 22.47 -13.22
N GLU A 738 -29.77 21.85 -14.30
CA GLU A 738 -31.07 22.18 -14.91
C GLU A 738 -32.27 21.39 -14.35
N SER A 739 -32.04 20.35 -13.54
CA SER A 739 -33.09 19.42 -13.11
C SER A 739 -33.19 19.20 -11.59
N PHE A 740 -32.26 19.78 -10.82
CA PHE A 740 -32.17 19.54 -9.38
C PHE A 740 -33.22 20.31 -8.58
N VAL A 741 -33.61 19.73 -7.45
CA VAL A 741 -34.43 20.39 -6.43
C VAL A 741 -33.51 20.62 -5.24
N GLU A 742 -33.25 21.88 -4.91
CA GLU A 742 -32.23 22.28 -3.92
C GLU A 742 -32.43 21.62 -2.55
N SER A 743 -33.68 21.62 -2.04
CA SER A 743 -34.03 21.00 -0.77
C SER A 743 -33.71 19.49 -0.75
N GLN A 744 -34.03 18.79 -1.84
CA GLN A 744 -33.75 17.35 -1.98
C GLN A 744 -32.25 17.08 -2.14
N MET A 745 -31.53 17.96 -2.84
CA MET A 745 -30.09 17.86 -3.06
C MET A 745 -29.32 17.97 -1.75
N LEU A 746 -29.52 19.07 -1.02
CA LEU A 746 -28.87 19.32 0.27
C LEU A 746 -29.19 18.20 1.26
N ARG A 747 -30.46 17.78 1.30
CA ARG A 747 -30.89 16.68 2.13
C ARG A 747 -30.24 15.35 1.77
N CYS A 748 -30.13 15.03 0.48
CA CYS A 748 -29.45 13.82 0.03
C CYS A 748 -27.98 13.82 0.47
N ILE A 749 -27.29 14.96 0.33
CA ILE A 749 -25.90 15.15 0.79
C ILE A 749 -25.80 14.99 2.31
N GLN A 750 -26.71 15.62 3.07
CA GLN A 750 -26.73 15.51 4.53
C GLN A 750 -26.94 14.07 5.00
N VAL A 751 -27.91 13.37 4.41
CA VAL A 751 -28.18 11.96 4.72
C VAL A 751 -26.99 11.08 4.33
N ALA A 752 -26.35 11.36 3.20
CA ALA A 752 -25.13 10.65 2.79
C ALA A 752 -24.00 10.82 3.81
N LEU A 753 -23.76 12.05 4.30
CA LEU A 753 -22.79 12.36 5.35
C LEU A 753 -23.14 11.70 6.70
N LEU A 754 -24.42 11.65 7.08
CA LEU A 754 -24.88 10.91 8.26
C LEU A 754 -24.66 9.39 8.12
N CYS A 755 -24.72 8.86 6.90
CA CYS A 755 -24.44 7.45 6.63
C CYS A 755 -22.96 7.10 6.68
N VAL A 756 -22.04 8.00 6.30
CA VAL A 756 -20.59 7.73 6.24
C VAL A 756 -19.83 8.09 7.53
N GLN A 757 -20.51 8.26 8.65
CA GLN A 757 -19.90 8.61 9.95
C GLN A 757 -18.81 7.62 10.39
N LYS A 758 -17.75 8.11 11.04
CA LYS A 758 -16.62 7.29 11.51
C LYS A 758 -17.08 6.16 12.43
N LEU A 759 -17.93 6.46 13.40
CA LEU A 759 -18.44 5.49 14.38
C LEU A 759 -19.76 4.86 13.90
N PRO A 760 -19.93 3.52 13.97
CA PRO A 760 -21.16 2.85 13.53
C PRO A 760 -22.43 3.28 14.28
N GLU A 761 -22.30 3.62 15.56
CA GLU A 761 -23.37 4.09 16.44
C GLU A 761 -23.97 5.43 15.97
N ASP A 762 -23.14 6.30 15.38
CA ASP A 762 -23.56 7.62 14.88
C ASP A 762 -24.32 7.54 13.54
N ARG A 763 -24.23 6.41 12.83
CA ARG A 763 -24.93 6.22 11.55
C ARG A 763 -26.44 5.98 11.78
N PRO A 764 -27.34 6.47 10.93
CA PRO A 764 -28.77 6.19 11.07
C PRO A 764 -29.12 4.70 10.82
N THR A 765 -30.32 4.29 11.22
CA THR A 765 -30.91 3.01 10.76
C THR A 765 -31.50 3.18 9.37
N MET A 766 -31.70 2.10 8.61
CA MET A 766 -32.30 2.21 7.28
C MET A 766 -33.73 2.76 7.29
N ALA A 767 -34.52 2.46 8.32
CA ALA A 767 -35.84 3.07 8.49
C ALA A 767 -35.75 4.59 8.65
N SER A 768 -34.75 5.05 9.42
CA SER A 768 -34.45 6.48 9.55
C SER A 768 -34.00 7.07 8.22
N VAL A 769 -33.08 6.43 7.49
CA VAL A 769 -32.61 6.92 6.16
C VAL A 769 -33.77 7.09 5.19
N VAL A 770 -34.66 6.10 5.08
CA VAL A 770 -35.84 6.18 4.20
C VAL A 770 -36.77 7.32 4.62
N SER A 771 -37.01 7.49 5.92
CA SER A 771 -37.82 8.60 6.45
C SER A 771 -37.17 9.97 6.17
N MET A 772 -35.87 10.09 6.41
CA MET A 772 -35.07 11.30 6.18
C MET A 772 -35.03 11.69 4.71
N LEU A 773 -35.00 10.75 3.77
CA LEU A 773 -35.07 11.05 2.35
C LEU A 773 -36.50 11.38 1.89
N SER A 774 -37.52 10.69 2.42
CA SER A 774 -38.89 10.79 1.90
C SER A 774 -39.73 11.93 2.48
N ASN A 775 -39.42 12.44 3.69
CA ASN A 775 -40.31 13.37 4.40
C ASN A 775 -39.65 14.72 4.71
N GLU A 776 -39.88 15.74 3.87
CA GLU A 776 -39.26 17.08 3.94
C GLU A 776 -39.42 17.80 5.29
N SER A 777 -40.41 17.41 6.10
CA SER A 777 -40.67 18.02 7.42
C SER A 777 -39.76 17.52 8.56
N VAL A 778 -39.00 16.44 8.35
CA VAL A 778 -38.13 15.87 9.39
C VAL A 778 -36.84 16.71 9.55
N SER A 779 -36.62 17.24 10.75
CA SER A 779 -35.34 17.88 11.11
C SER A 779 -34.22 16.84 11.17
N LEU A 780 -33.11 17.10 10.50
CA LEU A 780 -31.95 16.21 10.41
C LEU A 780 -30.84 16.66 11.37
N PRO A 781 -30.17 15.72 12.07
CA PRO A 781 -29.01 16.06 12.87
C PRO A 781 -27.86 16.55 12.00
N GLN A 782 -26.99 17.38 12.56
CA GLN A 782 -25.75 17.77 11.89
C GLN A 782 -24.81 16.56 11.78
N PRO A 783 -24.26 16.27 10.60
CA PRO A 783 -23.29 15.19 10.45
C PRO A 783 -22.03 15.50 11.26
N LYS A 784 -21.43 14.47 11.86
CA LYS A 784 -20.07 14.55 12.41
C LYS A 784 -19.08 14.07 11.36
N HIS A 785 -17.83 13.92 11.77
CA HIS A 785 -16.72 13.56 10.91
C HIS A 785 -16.90 12.20 10.19
N PRO A 786 -16.73 12.13 8.85
CA PRO A 786 -16.84 10.89 8.11
C PRO A 786 -15.69 9.91 8.43
N GLY A 787 -15.91 8.63 8.17
CA GLY A 787 -14.86 7.61 8.22
C GLY A 787 -13.81 7.84 7.12
N PHE A 788 -12.55 7.51 7.40
CA PHE A 788 -11.39 7.64 6.51
C PHE A 788 -10.92 9.08 6.16
N PHE A 789 -11.48 10.13 6.74
CA PHE A 789 -10.93 11.49 6.61
C PHE A 789 -9.68 11.67 7.49
N MET A 790 -8.62 12.24 6.91
CA MET A 790 -7.42 12.73 7.60
C MET A 790 -7.39 14.24 7.51
N GLU A 791 -7.54 14.91 8.66
CA GLU A 791 -7.31 16.35 8.78
C GLU A 791 -5.80 16.59 8.70
N CYS A 792 -5.34 17.33 7.68
CA CYS A 792 -3.98 17.87 7.67
C CYS A 792 -3.99 19.09 8.59
N SER A 793 -3.76 18.88 9.89
CA SER A 793 -3.71 19.97 10.87
C SER A 793 -2.57 20.95 10.54
N THR A 794 -2.93 22.14 10.06
CA THR A 794 -2.05 23.31 10.07
C THR A 794 -1.98 23.82 11.51
N LEU A 795 -0.83 23.63 12.14
CA LEU A 795 -0.53 24.14 13.48
C LEU A 795 -0.48 25.68 13.44
N VAL A 796 -1.58 26.34 13.81
CA VAL A 796 -1.50 27.61 14.55
C VAL A 796 -1.62 27.26 16.02
N SER A 797 -0.60 27.70 16.77
CA SER A 797 -0.40 27.44 18.19
C SER A 797 -1.62 27.71 19.06
N ASP A 798 -2.01 26.73 19.88
CA ASP A 798 -2.29 26.99 21.29
C ASP A 798 -2.14 25.73 22.16
N LYS A 799 -1.57 25.92 23.35
CA LYS A 799 -1.22 24.90 24.32
C LYS A 799 -2.46 24.37 25.06
N SER A 800 -2.74 23.07 24.97
CA SER A 800 -3.10 22.21 26.12
C SER A 800 -3.54 20.80 25.69
N ASN A 801 -2.89 19.79 26.30
CA ASN A 801 -3.26 18.39 26.54
C ASN A 801 -4.52 17.81 25.86
N GLU A 802 -4.31 16.85 24.93
CA GLU A 802 -4.84 15.47 24.95
C GLU A 802 -4.48 14.77 23.63
N GLU A 803 -3.57 13.80 23.66
CA GLU A 803 -3.08 13.07 22.48
C GLU A 803 -4.07 11.98 22.03
N ARG A 804 -4.68 12.14 20.84
CA ARG A 804 -5.44 11.09 20.16
C ARG A 804 -4.68 10.53 18.96
N PHE A 805 -4.41 9.23 19.04
CA PHE A 805 -3.75 8.40 18.04
C PHE A 805 -4.66 8.08 16.84
N HIS A 806 -4.12 8.20 15.63
CA HIS A 806 -4.73 7.66 14.41
C HIS A 806 -3.73 6.73 13.69
N THR A 807 -4.11 5.47 13.50
CA THR A 807 -3.37 4.44 12.75
C THR A 807 -4.20 4.02 11.53
N PHE A 808 -3.62 4.13 10.33
CA PHE A 808 -4.18 3.59 9.09
C PHE A 808 -3.59 2.20 8.81
N SER A 809 -4.43 1.23 8.44
CA SER A 809 -4.02 -0.11 8.01
C SER A 809 -4.27 -0.28 6.50
N ALA A 810 -3.29 -0.85 5.79
CA ALA A 810 -3.37 -1.11 4.35
C ALA A 810 -4.23 -2.36 4.03
N VAL A 811 -5.12 -2.24 3.03
CA VAL A 811 -5.94 -3.34 2.47
C VAL A 811 -5.29 -3.83 1.17
N THR A 812 -5.19 -5.15 0.98
CA THR A 812 -4.62 -5.78 -0.22
C THR A 812 -5.51 -5.55 -1.46
N ILE A 813 -4.94 -5.01 -2.54
CA ILE A 813 -5.60 -4.72 -3.82
C ILE A 813 -5.28 -5.83 -4.83
N THR A 814 -6.29 -6.40 -5.47
CA THR A 814 -6.19 -7.07 -6.78
C THR A 814 -7.09 -6.32 -7.75
N MET A 815 -6.51 -5.67 -8.76
CA MET A 815 -7.26 -5.17 -9.93
C MET A 815 -7.15 -6.21 -11.05
N PRO A 816 -8.25 -6.55 -11.74
CA PRO A 816 -8.17 -7.17 -13.06
C PRO A 816 -7.79 -6.10 -14.09
N GLU A 817 -6.67 -6.30 -14.78
CA GLU A 817 -6.33 -5.53 -15.99
C GLU A 817 -7.23 -6.01 -17.13
N GLY A 818 -7.95 -5.07 -17.76
CA GLY A 818 -8.61 -5.31 -19.04
C GLY A 818 -7.56 -5.34 -20.17
N ARG A 819 -7.64 -6.35 -21.02
CA ARG A 819 -7.16 -6.27 -22.40
C ARG A 819 -8.28 -5.82 -23.30
#